data_AF-A0A937YXK2-F1
#
_entry.id   AF-A0A937YXK2-F1
#
_cell.length_a   1.000
_cell.length_b   1.000
_cell.length_c   1.000
_cell.angle_alpha   90.00
_cell.angle_beta   90.00
_cell.angle_gamma   90.00
#
_symmetry.space_group_name_H-M   'P 1'
#
loop_
_entity.id
_entity.type
_entity.pdbx_description
1 polymer ?
#
loop_
_entity_poly.entity_id
_entity_poly.type
_entity_poly.pdbx_seq_one_letter_code
_entity_poly.pdbx_strand_id
1 'polypeptide(L)'
;MSAFTALFATCLSASAAPVIFWHSDPVRSGEAVMVVGDGLGEVPTVEVARAPDAPRQTPTESRWPGKGERAEVLQASDTCVKFALPSAPEPGIYAYRVVTGDAFAVGWLNRPAVWWAQGDLGPGASPGGWVRLLGKNLGWKDEALRGRTTILLRGPQTVTLDAEATPYSARASLPDDLPPGEYEVFAHNGCGGDAAWSAAVTLTVRPAEAWPDTILNVVDLGADPTGARDSTFAIADALTQAGAAGGGVVFFPRGRYQVTASLAVPRFTVLRGESRELTALFWPDLEAPPNALIQGTNSFGVEDLSLYASRHQHVIAGDLGDRPDAGNVRLRRVRVRANAYRGHLRPEEVDERLRSALSLSTGGGDTIRLGGEGIEVSDCDLYGSGRVLFLSRTRGGVIRDNALYNGRWGWYCISGSDGVVIEDNRIIGGDLMSTGGGLNCLDGSTCSQNVYYAGNSLSLMHGWDREAMTSDAGGGAYFGGIESAAGASLTLAADPDTGGRSWAGGGVFILDGRGRGQYRRVISVDGRQVTVDSPWQVRPDATSVLTITMLQRHYLFVDNDFTDAGVALQLYGMAIEDIADGNVSTRTAGFHNFGMRYQGIQPSWYIQWLDNEIAEGNSYRSGHDNYMLSGEAHLGIFALPPSTDFPHPLTLGCVARRNRLRSNAHLAVGGTDPHNPSCAQPNVQDVIVEGNEIADSDVGVSLRLASAGVLLRNNRFDRVKQEVWDEAEAKRAAEERRAKLLAEPGPLAVWRPGEAQGGTVPDASGHGLDAQVAGTLTPAEGRAGPAGKFDGESYLRVEELELFNLANVTLAAWINPDTVEGRQGLIGKRFAGTSAPYVFSLWDGGLEFEATAADGQWSFNFRSPAAVPAGQWSHVAAVVERGTGVVIYVDGQEIARKENAAERVMNSEPLIIGREAWAGINMVHEPCFYQGLIEEVKVWGRALTPEEIGAEAR
;
A
#
# COMPACT_ATOMS: atom_id res chain seq x y z
N MET A 1 -3.47 36.59 67.90
CA MET A 1 -4.74 37.06 67.30
C MET A 1 -4.40 37.82 66.02
N SER A 2 -5.23 37.63 64.99
CA SER A 2 -5.09 38.06 63.57
C SER A 2 -4.02 37.32 62.76
N ALA A 3 -4.37 36.32 61.95
CA ALA A 3 -5.15 36.29 60.70
C ALA A 3 -4.19 36.23 59.50
N PHE A 4 -3.88 35.01 59.06
CA PHE A 4 -3.17 34.72 57.81
C PHE A 4 -4.20 34.46 56.72
N THR A 5 -4.26 35.35 55.73
CA THR A 5 -5.08 35.22 54.52
C THR A 5 -4.36 34.30 53.54
N ALA A 6 -4.96 33.15 53.24
CA ALA A 6 -4.51 32.28 52.15
C ALA A 6 -4.98 32.86 50.81
N LEU A 7 -4.04 33.28 49.96
CA LEU A 7 -4.30 33.55 48.55
C LEU A 7 -4.20 32.21 47.79
N PHE A 8 -5.33 31.67 47.36
CA PHE A 8 -5.36 30.66 46.31
C PHE A 8 -5.00 31.36 44.99
N ALA A 9 -3.76 31.21 44.54
CA ALA A 9 -3.41 31.49 43.16
C ALA A 9 -3.90 30.30 42.32
N THR A 10 -5.08 30.44 41.72
CA THR A 10 -5.47 29.64 40.57
C THR A 10 -4.50 29.98 39.44
N CYS A 11 -3.48 29.16 39.22
CA CYS A 11 -2.76 29.11 37.96
C CYS A 11 -3.75 28.68 36.88
N LEU A 12 -4.44 29.64 36.27
CA LEU A 12 -4.99 29.47 34.94
C LEU A 12 -3.81 29.18 34.02
N SER A 13 -3.59 27.90 33.73
CA SER A 13 -2.77 27.48 32.61
C SER A 13 -3.38 28.14 31.36
N ALA A 14 -2.71 29.18 30.85
CA ALA A 14 -3.05 29.71 29.53
C ALA A 14 -2.85 28.56 28.54
N SER A 15 -3.95 27.99 28.06
CA SER A 15 -3.91 27.03 26.96
C SER A 15 -3.21 27.71 25.78
N ALA A 16 -2.18 27.08 25.23
CA ALA A 16 -1.52 27.59 24.03
C ALA A 16 -2.55 27.64 22.89
N ALA A 17 -2.48 28.66 22.03
CA ALA A 17 -3.41 28.79 20.92
C ALA A 17 -3.36 27.54 20.01
N PRO A 18 -4.51 27.05 19.51
CA PRO A 18 -4.53 25.92 18.59
C PRO A 18 -3.66 26.20 17.37
N VAL A 19 -3.06 25.16 16.80
CA VAL A 19 -2.26 25.23 15.58
C VAL A 19 -2.75 24.20 14.58
N ILE A 20 -2.91 24.61 13.32
CA ILE A 20 -3.31 23.72 12.21
C ILE A 20 -2.06 23.36 11.40
N PHE A 21 -1.86 22.06 11.18
CA PHE A 21 -0.80 21.53 10.33
C PHE A 21 -1.33 21.16 8.96
N TRP A 22 -2.52 20.56 8.90
CA TRP A 22 -3.11 20.07 7.66
C TRP A 22 -4.65 20.07 7.74
N HIS A 23 -5.30 20.10 6.58
CA HIS A 23 -6.74 19.89 6.46
C HIS A 23 -7.10 19.20 5.15
N SER A 24 -8.17 18.40 5.16
CA SER A 24 -8.64 17.67 3.98
C SER A 24 -9.34 18.61 2.99
N ASP A 25 -8.82 18.69 1.78
CA ASP A 25 -9.45 19.34 0.63
C ASP A 25 -8.92 18.74 -0.70
N PRO A 26 -9.68 18.78 -1.80
CA PRO A 26 -10.97 19.46 -2.01
C PRO A 26 -12.14 18.86 -1.21
N VAL A 27 -13.09 19.72 -0.82
CA VAL A 27 -14.30 19.36 -0.08
C VAL A 27 -15.53 19.99 -0.72
N ARG A 28 -16.60 19.21 -0.88
CA ARG A 28 -17.90 19.70 -1.37
C ARG A 28 -18.77 20.13 -0.20
N SER A 29 -19.77 20.95 -0.50
CA SER A 29 -20.74 21.36 0.50
C SER A 29 -21.42 20.16 1.17
N GLY A 30 -21.57 20.21 2.50
CA GLY A 30 -22.14 19.13 3.30
C GLY A 30 -21.17 17.99 3.66
N GLU A 31 -20.00 17.90 3.05
CA GLU A 31 -19.00 16.86 3.33
C GLU A 31 -18.22 17.15 4.63
N ALA A 32 -17.63 16.11 5.21
CA ALA A 32 -16.76 16.27 6.37
C ALA A 32 -15.44 16.96 5.98
N VAL A 33 -14.89 17.75 6.88
CA VAL A 33 -13.53 18.32 6.80
C VAL A 33 -12.77 17.76 7.98
N MET A 34 -11.61 17.15 7.72
CA MET A 34 -10.63 16.80 8.75
C MET A 34 -9.60 17.92 8.87
N VAL A 35 -9.23 18.25 10.10
CA VAL A 35 -8.18 19.21 10.44
C VAL A 35 -7.24 18.52 11.42
N VAL A 36 -5.97 18.41 11.06
CA VAL A 36 -4.91 17.85 11.92
C VAL A 36 -4.05 18.99 12.45
N GLY A 37 -3.74 18.95 13.74
CA GLY A 37 -3.12 20.04 14.47
C GLY A 37 -2.67 19.66 15.87
N ASP A 38 -2.50 20.66 16.73
CA ASP A 38 -2.13 20.53 18.14
C ASP A 38 -2.87 21.61 18.94
N GLY A 39 -3.33 21.28 20.14
CA GLY A 39 -4.14 22.18 20.97
C GLY A 39 -5.54 22.44 20.40
N LEU A 40 -6.05 21.57 19.52
CA LEU A 40 -7.38 21.72 18.93
C LEU A 40 -8.50 21.50 19.94
N GLY A 41 -8.23 20.83 21.05
CA GLY A 41 -9.18 20.53 22.12
C GLY A 41 -10.18 19.40 21.81
N GLU A 42 -10.66 18.73 22.86
CA GLU A 42 -11.62 17.61 22.75
C GLU A 42 -13.07 18.07 22.47
N VAL A 43 -13.39 19.32 22.78
CA VAL A 43 -14.73 19.91 22.58
C VAL A 43 -14.63 21.30 21.95
N PRO A 44 -14.07 21.43 20.73
CA PRO A 44 -13.88 22.71 20.10
C PRO A 44 -15.20 23.29 19.58
N THR A 45 -15.20 24.58 19.28
CA THR A 45 -16.20 25.17 18.41
C THR A 45 -15.58 25.46 17.05
N VAL A 46 -16.23 25.01 15.98
CA VAL A 46 -15.82 25.33 14.61
C VAL A 46 -16.80 26.33 14.02
N GLU A 47 -16.25 27.40 13.43
CA GLU A 47 -17.02 28.32 12.59
C GLU A 47 -16.48 28.30 11.17
N VAL A 48 -17.37 28.48 10.19
CA VAL A 48 -17.06 28.50 8.77
C VAL A 48 -17.66 29.74 8.12
N ALA A 49 -16.91 30.37 7.24
CA ALA A 49 -17.38 31.48 6.42
C ALA A 49 -16.97 31.25 4.96
N ARG A 50 -17.95 31.23 4.05
CA ARG A 50 -17.67 31.22 2.60
C ARG A 50 -17.08 32.57 2.21
N ALA A 51 -15.97 32.56 1.47
CA ALA A 51 -15.39 33.76 0.91
C ALA A 51 -16.34 34.35 -0.16
N PRO A 52 -16.61 35.66 -0.16
CA PRO A 52 -17.40 36.28 -1.20
C PRO A 52 -16.62 36.27 -2.52
N ASP A 53 -17.33 35.99 -3.60
CA ASP A 53 -16.77 36.13 -4.95
C ASP A 53 -16.67 37.63 -5.28
N ALA A 54 -15.46 38.09 -5.58
CA ALA A 54 -15.13 39.49 -5.78
C ALA A 54 -14.06 39.62 -6.88
N PRO A 55 -13.72 40.83 -7.35
CA PRO A 55 -12.63 41.00 -8.32
C PRO A 55 -11.32 40.36 -7.85
N ARG A 56 -10.62 39.70 -8.78
CA ARG A 56 -9.36 38.98 -8.60
C ARG A 56 -8.20 39.80 -9.21
N GLN A 57 -7.86 40.92 -8.57
CA GLN A 57 -6.84 41.84 -9.09
C GLN A 57 -5.44 41.47 -8.64
N THR A 58 -5.22 41.32 -7.33
CA THR A 58 -3.88 41.07 -6.79
C THR A 58 -3.92 40.19 -5.54
N PRO A 59 -2.99 39.23 -5.39
CA PRO A 59 -2.85 38.44 -4.16
C PRO A 59 -2.72 39.31 -2.91
N THR A 60 -3.53 39.01 -1.88
CA THR A 60 -3.48 39.63 -0.54
C THR A 60 -3.42 38.57 0.56
N GLU A 61 -3.09 38.99 1.78
CA GLU A 61 -3.14 38.10 2.95
C GLU A 61 -4.56 37.55 3.17
N SER A 62 -4.67 36.24 3.36
CA SER A 62 -5.95 35.60 3.63
C SER A 62 -6.45 35.93 5.04
N ARG A 63 -7.49 36.76 5.13
CA ARG A 63 -8.14 37.18 6.39
C ARG A 63 -9.55 36.64 6.49
N TRP A 64 -10.01 36.42 7.72
CA TRP A 64 -11.36 35.95 8.01
C TRP A 64 -12.44 36.74 7.23
N PRO A 65 -13.22 36.10 6.34
CA PRO A 65 -13.97 36.81 5.30
C PRO A 65 -15.30 37.44 5.75
N GLY A 66 -15.70 37.33 7.02
CA GLY A 66 -16.89 38.02 7.54
C GLY A 66 -17.67 37.26 8.62
N LYS A 67 -19.00 37.20 8.51
CA LYS A 67 -19.84 36.49 9.49
C LYS A 67 -19.72 34.98 9.28
N GLY A 68 -19.21 34.27 10.30
CA GLY A 68 -19.19 32.82 10.32
C GLY A 68 -20.53 32.20 10.72
N GLU A 69 -20.74 30.99 10.23
CA GLU A 69 -21.75 30.04 10.69
C GLU A 69 -21.06 28.96 11.55
N ARG A 70 -21.74 28.48 12.60
CA ARG A 70 -21.22 27.37 13.39
C ARG A 70 -21.37 26.06 12.62
N ALA A 71 -20.26 25.35 12.43
CA ALA A 71 -20.27 24.00 11.84
C ALA A 71 -20.49 22.93 12.91
N GLU A 72 -21.11 21.83 12.52
CA GLU A 72 -21.26 20.65 13.37
C GLU A 72 -19.90 19.94 13.53
N VAL A 73 -19.44 19.77 14.77
CA VAL A 73 -18.27 18.95 15.07
C VAL A 73 -18.71 17.49 15.16
N LEU A 74 -18.16 16.65 14.27
CA LEU A 74 -18.51 15.23 14.12
C LEU A 74 -17.64 14.34 15.01
N GLN A 75 -16.36 14.68 15.15
CA GLN A 75 -15.39 13.99 15.98
C GLN A 75 -14.28 14.97 16.33
N ALA A 76 -13.77 14.96 17.56
CA ALA A 76 -12.68 15.82 17.97
C ALA A 76 -11.76 15.14 18.99
N SER A 77 -10.49 15.52 18.92
CA SER A 77 -9.43 15.27 19.89
C SER A 77 -8.52 16.50 19.91
N ASP A 78 -7.54 16.51 20.81
CA ASP A 78 -6.58 17.62 20.85
C ASP A 78 -5.73 17.77 19.57
N THR A 79 -5.62 16.69 18.77
CA THR A 79 -4.78 16.65 17.56
C THR A 79 -5.56 16.55 16.26
N CYS A 80 -6.87 16.29 16.31
CA CYS A 80 -7.70 16.14 15.12
C CYS A 80 -9.13 16.63 15.37
N VAL A 81 -9.66 17.44 14.45
CA VAL A 81 -11.07 17.86 14.46
C VAL A 81 -11.69 17.55 13.12
N LYS A 82 -12.84 16.87 13.15
CA LYS A 82 -13.67 16.60 11.98
C LYS A 82 -14.99 17.32 12.12
N PHE A 83 -15.35 18.13 11.13
CA PHE A 83 -16.58 18.90 11.15
C PHE A 83 -17.31 18.82 9.80
N ALA A 84 -18.63 18.97 9.80
CA ALA A 84 -19.40 19.04 8.56
C ALA A 84 -19.29 20.44 7.95
N LEU A 85 -18.84 20.56 6.69
CA LEU A 85 -18.90 21.81 5.97
C LEU A 85 -20.37 22.21 5.76
N PRO A 86 -20.79 23.43 6.15
CA PRO A 86 -22.15 23.89 5.92
C PRO A 86 -22.67 23.69 4.50
N SER A 87 -23.97 23.42 4.41
CA SER A 87 -24.67 23.33 3.14
C SER A 87 -24.77 24.71 2.47
N ALA A 88 -24.31 24.82 1.24
CA ALA A 88 -24.26 26.02 0.43
C ALA A 88 -24.70 25.67 -1.00
N PRO A 89 -25.42 26.57 -1.68
CA PRO A 89 -25.99 26.29 -3.00
C PRO A 89 -24.93 26.18 -4.11
N GLU A 90 -23.77 26.83 -3.94
CA GLU A 90 -22.70 26.88 -4.94
C GLU A 90 -21.36 26.45 -4.34
N PRO A 91 -20.49 25.78 -5.12
CA PRO A 91 -19.11 25.56 -4.72
C PRO A 91 -18.38 26.88 -4.45
N GLY A 92 -17.27 26.81 -3.73
CA GLY A 92 -16.49 28.00 -3.43
C GLY A 92 -15.37 27.73 -2.45
N ILE A 93 -14.75 28.82 -2.01
CA ILE A 93 -13.67 28.83 -1.03
C ILE A 93 -14.24 29.17 0.34
N TYR A 94 -13.80 28.45 1.36
CA TYR A 94 -14.30 28.60 2.72
C TYR A 94 -13.15 28.83 3.68
N ALA A 95 -13.23 29.87 4.51
CA ALA A 95 -12.40 29.97 5.69
C ALA A 95 -13.10 29.23 6.83
N TYR A 96 -12.36 28.50 7.65
CA TYR A 96 -12.86 27.94 8.91
C TYR A 96 -11.96 28.36 10.05
N ARG A 97 -12.50 28.40 11.27
CA ARG A 97 -11.72 28.58 12.49
C ARG A 97 -12.09 27.57 13.55
N VAL A 98 -11.08 26.94 14.14
CA VAL A 98 -11.20 26.07 15.30
C VAL A 98 -10.95 26.92 16.54
N VAL A 99 -11.92 27.00 17.44
CA VAL A 99 -11.91 27.83 18.65
C VAL A 99 -11.83 26.92 19.87
N THR A 100 -10.81 27.16 20.71
CA THR A 100 -10.51 26.40 21.93
C THR A 100 -10.23 27.40 23.05
N GLY A 101 -11.14 27.47 24.03
CA GLY A 101 -11.12 28.56 25.02
C GLY A 101 -11.27 29.92 24.35
N ASP A 102 -10.33 30.83 24.64
CA ASP A 102 -10.30 32.20 24.07
C ASP A 102 -9.41 32.31 22.81
N ALA A 103 -8.78 31.21 22.38
CA ALA A 103 -7.87 31.18 21.24
C ALA A 103 -8.47 30.48 20.03
N PHE A 104 -7.96 30.78 18.83
CA PHE A 104 -8.42 30.16 17.59
C PHE A 104 -7.32 30.05 16.53
N ALA A 105 -7.50 29.09 15.61
CA ALA A 105 -6.69 28.92 14.41
C ALA A 105 -7.59 28.98 13.17
N VAL A 106 -7.11 29.56 12.07
CA VAL A 106 -7.87 29.73 10.82
C VAL A 106 -7.25 28.88 9.71
N GLY A 107 -8.06 28.15 8.96
CA GLY A 107 -7.67 27.46 7.72
C GLY A 107 -8.59 27.83 6.54
N TRP A 108 -8.18 27.46 5.33
CA TRP A 108 -8.86 27.83 4.08
C TRP A 108 -9.05 26.62 3.16
N LEU A 109 -10.29 26.21 2.96
CA LEU A 109 -10.69 25.06 2.15
C LEU A 109 -10.92 25.46 0.70
N ASN A 110 -10.57 24.54 -0.22
CA ASN A 110 -10.73 24.67 -1.67
C ASN A 110 -9.95 25.85 -2.29
N ARG A 111 -9.05 26.46 -1.53
CA ARG A 111 -8.15 27.49 -2.04
C ARG A 111 -7.11 26.83 -2.94
N PRO A 112 -6.80 27.39 -4.12
CA PRO A 112 -5.72 26.89 -4.98
C PRO A 112 -4.41 26.73 -4.18
N ALA A 113 -3.85 25.53 -4.20
CA ALA A 113 -2.55 25.22 -3.64
C ALA A 113 -1.66 24.74 -4.79
N VAL A 114 -0.76 25.60 -5.24
CA VAL A 114 0.23 25.28 -6.28
C VAL A 114 1.42 24.61 -5.58
N TRP A 115 1.72 23.38 -5.97
CA TRP A 115 2.85 22.63 -5.42
C TRP A 115 4.12 22.89 -6.21
N TRP A 116 4.02 22.98 -7.54
CA TRP A 116 5.12 23.44 -8.40
C TRP A 116 4.60 24.08 -9.70
N ALA A 117 5.49 24.83 -10.35
CA ALA A 117 5.34 25.31 -11.71
C ALA A 117 6.34 24.61 -12.62
N GLN A 118 5.93 24.33 -13.84
CA GLN A 118 6.78 23.74 -14.88
C GLN A 118 6.54 24.50 -16.19
N GLY A 119 7.58 24.69 -16.98
CA GLY A 119 7.48 25.29 -18.31
C GLY A 119 8.06 24.41 -19.41
N ASP A 120 8.12 24.97 -20.61
CA ASP A 120 8.67 24.32 -21.80
C ASP A 120 10.18 24.02 -21.71
N LEU A 121 10.87 24.58 -20.72
CA LEU A 121 12.27 24.31 -20.41
C LEU A 121 12.43 23.47 -19.14
N GLY A 122 11.44 22.65 -18.80
CA GLY A 122 11.42 21.86 -17.57
C GLY A 122 11.05 22.73 -16.36
N PRO A 123 11.90 22.88 -15.33
CA PRO A 123 11.61 23.76 -14.19
C PRO A 123 11.48 25.26 -14.56
N GLY A 124 11.95 25.67 -15.74
CA GLY A 124 11.80 27.02 -16.26
C GLY A 124 10.92 27.09 -17.52
N ALA A 125 10.70 28.31 -18.00
CA ALA A 125 9.95 28.56 -19.24
C ALA A 125 10.69 29.55 -20.15
N SER A 126 10.37 29.55 -21.44
CA SER A 126 10.85 30.55 -22.40
C SER A 126 9.82 31.64 -22.68
N PRO A 127 10.24 32.86 -23.07
CA PRO A 127 9.34 33.83 -23.68
C PRO A 127 8.64 33.20 -24.91
N GLY A 128 7.32 33.31 -25.00
CA GLY A 128 6.50 32.63 -26.01
C GLY A 128 6.23 31.14 -25.76
N GLY A 129 6.85 30.56 -24.73
CA GLY A 129 6.66 29.18 -24.31
C GLY A 129 5.35 28.95 -23.55
N TRP A 130 5.37 28.03 -22.59
CA TRP A 130 4.20 27.74 -21.75
C TRP A 130 4.59 27.58 -20.29
N VAL A 131 3.61 27.82 -19.42
CA VAL A 131 3.66 27.49 -17.99
C VAL A 131 2.50 26.56 -17.64
N ARG A 132 2.77 25.56 -16.81
CA ARG A 132 1.80 24.64 -16.23
C ARG A 132 2.01 24.61 -14.72
N LEU A 133 0.97 24.98 -13.97
CA LEU A 133 0.91 24.86 -12.51
C LEU A 133 0.28 23.52 -12.17
N LEU A 134 0.85 22.83 -11.20
CA LEU A 134 0.36 21.55 -10.70
C LEU A 134 0.23 21.59 -9.17
N GLY A 135 -0.81 20.95 -8.65
CA GLY A 135 -1.20 21.04 -7.25
C GLY A 135 -2.66 20.65 -7.07
N LYS A 136 -3.37 21.26 -6.12
CA LYS A 136 -4.80 20.98 -5.86
C LYS A 136 -5.65 22.24 -5.88
N ASN A 137 -6.95 22.06 -6.14
CA ASN A 137 -7.96 23.11 -6.25
C ASN A 137 -7.65 24.17 -7.33
N LEU A 138 -6.92 23.83 -8.39
CA LEU A 138 -6.52 24.77 -9.45
C LEU A 138 -7.67 25.11 -10.40
N GLY A 139 -8.67 24.23 -10.46
CA GLY A 139 -9.90 24.36 -11.24
C GLY A 139 -11.02 23.54 -10.61
N TRP A 140 -12.15 23.43 -11.32
CA TRP A 140 -13.36 22.76 -10.81
C TRP A 140 -13.80 21.61 -11.72
N LYS A 141 -14.25 20.49 -11.12
CA LYS A 141 -14.97 19.44 -11.87
C LYS A 141 -16.33 19.93 -12.34
N ASP A 142 -16.96 20.82 -11.58
CA ASP A 142 -18.26 21.45 -11.88
C ASP A 142 -18.21 22.26 -13.17
N GLU A 143 -19.05 21.89 -14.14
CA GLU A 143 -19.10 22.51 -15.46
C GLU A 143 -19.41 24.00 -15.42
N ALA A 144 -20.21 24.48 -14.45
CA ALA A 144 -20.56 25.90 -14.34
C ALA A 144 -19.37 26.78 -13.94
N LEU A 145 -18.34 26.18 -13.33
CA LEU A 145 -17.13 26.87 -12.86
C LEU A 145 -15.89 26.60 -13.72
N ARG A 146 -15.97 25.72 -14.72
CA ARG A 146 -14.86 25.46 -15.66
C ARG A 146 -14.46 26.72 -16.43
N GLY A 147 -13.17 26.80 -16.79
CA GLY A 147 -12.62 27.91 -17.59
C GLY A 147 -12.48 29.24 -16.84
N ARG A 148 -12.68 29.27 -15.52
CA ARG A 148 -12.54 30.49 -14.71
C ARG A 148 -11.14 30.66 -14.11
N THR A 149 -10.22 29.74 -14.37
CA THR A 149 -8.89 29.74 -13.77
C THR A 149 -8.00 30.81 -14.37
N THR A 150 -7.26 31.50 -13.51
CA THR A 150 -6.34 32.58 -13.88
C THR A 150 -4.98 32.34 -13.26
N ILE A 151 -3.93 32.57 -14.05
CA ILE A 151 -2.54 32.57 -13.60
C ILE A 151 -2.03 34.01 -13.58
N LEU A 152 -1.42 34.43 -12.48
CA LEU A 152 -0.75 35.72 -12.35
C LEU A 152 0.74 35.49 -12.22
N LEU A 153 1.53 36.08 -13.10
CA LEU A 153 2.99 36.17 -12.97
C LEU A 153 3.35 37.58 -12.50
N ARG A 154 4.21 37.67 -11.48
CA ARG A 154 4.73 38.93 -10.94
C ARG A 154 6.26 38.86 -10.88
N GLY A 155 6.92 39.73 -11.64
CA GLY A 155 8.37 39.81 -11.71
C GLY A 155 8.80 41.06 -12.49
N PRO A 156 9.77 40.96 -13.41
CA PRO A 156 10.14 42.04 -14.32
C PRO A 156 8.96 42.69 -15.05
N GLN A 157 7.94 41.88 -15.36
CA GLN A 157 6.63 42.32 -15.83
C GLN A 157 5.55 41.63 -14.99
N THR A 158 4.40 42.28 -14.80
CA THR A 158 3.22 41.60 -14.24
C THR A 158 2.28 41.25 -15.37
N VAL A 159 1.89 39.98 -15.48
CA VAL A 159 0.97 39.51 -16.51
C VAL A 159 -0.07 38.56 -15.91
N THR A 160 -1.31 38.71 -16.37
CA THR A 160 -2.44 37.87 -15.99
C THR A 160 -2.88 37.07 -17.21
N LEU A 161 -2.97 35.75 -17.06
CA LEU A 161 -3.26 34.80 -18.13
C LEU A 161 -4.51 34.00 -17.77
N ASP A 162 -5.41 33.85 -18.73
CA ASP A 162 -6.43 32.80 -18.64
C ASP A 162 -5.75 31.44 -18.83
N ALA A 163 -6.21 30.44 -18.08
CA ALA A 163 -5.60 29.11 -18.08
C ALA A 163 -6.63 28.02 -18.36
N GLU A 164 -6.23 27.04 -19.15
CA GLU A 164 -6.94 25.76 -19.24
C GLU A 164 -6.64 24.97 -17.98
N ALA A 165 -7.68 24.58 -17.24
CA ALA A 165 -7.48 23.97 -15.92
C ALA A 165 -8.41 22.79 -15.64
N THR A 166 -7.82 21.77 -15.02
CA THR A 166 -8.47 20.71 -14.25
C THR A 166 -8.34 21.04 -12.75
N PRO A 167 -8.92 20.25 -11.84
CA PRO A 167 -8.69 20.44 -10.40
C PRO A 167 -7.21 20.38 -9.98
N TYR A 168 -6.37 19.70 -10.77
CA TYR A 168 -4.98 19.40 -10.41
C TYR A 168 -3.93 20.03 -11.33
N SER A 169 -4.35 20.64 -12.43
CA SER A 169 -3.44 21.25 -13.40
C SER A 169 -4.03 22.53 -13.99
N ALA A 170 -3.21 23.57 -14.18
CA ALA A 170 -3.59 24.79 -14.90
C ALA A 170 -2.48 25.20 -15.86
N ARG A 171 -2.78 25.32 -17.16
CA ARG A 171 -1.81 25.61 -18.22
C ARG A 171 -2.15 26.90 -18.95
N ALA A 172 -1.12 27.70 -19.26
CA ALA A 172 -1.24 28.90 -20.08
C ALA A 172 0.00 29.10 -20.97
N SER A 173 -0.20 29.77 -22.11
CA SER A 173 0.89 30.26 -22.97
C SER A 173 1.47 31.55 -22.40
N LEU A 174 2.79 31.71 -22.50
CA LEU A 174 3.49 32.93 -22.09
C LEU A 174 3.58 33.91 -23.26
N PRO A 175 3.55 35.24 -23.03
CA PRO A 175 3.80 36.23 -24.07
C PRO A 175 5.20 36.08 -24.69
N ASP A 176 5.31 36.30 -26.00
CA ASP A 176 6.59 36.27 -26.74
C ASP A 176 7.58 37.33 -26.25
N ASP A 177 7.07 38.47 -25.77
CA ASP A 177 7.84 39.62 -25.30
C ASP A 177 8.07 39.60 -23.77
N LEU A 178 7.72 38.52 -23.08
CA LEU A 178 7.88 38.40 -21.64
C LEU A 178 9.37 38.49 -21.26
N PRO A 179 9.79 39.49 -20.45
CA PRO A 179 11.20 39.67 -20.12
C PRO A 179 11.77 38.48 -19.33
N PRO A 180 13.00 38.04 -19.60
CA PRO A 180 13.68 37.05 -18.76
C PRO A 180 13.83 37.52 -17.31
N GLY A 181 13.72 36.58 -16.37
CA GLY A 181 13.87 36.83 -14.93
C GLY A 181 13.10 35.83 -14.09
N GLU A 182 13.15 36.03 -12.77
CA GLU A 182 12.36 35.25 -11.81
C GLU A 182 10.96 35.88 -11.65
N TYR A 183 9.94 35.03 -11.65
CA TYR A 183 8.55 35.41 -11.46
C TYR A 183 7.97 34.64 -10.28
N GLU A 184 7.27 35.34 -9.39
CA GLU A 184 6.28 34.75 -8.51
C GLU A 184 5.05 34.40 -9.35
N VAL A 185 4.59 33.15 -9.27
CA VAL A 185 3.43 32.66 -10.01
C VAL A 185 2.34 32.23 -9.05
N PHE A 186 1.14 32.75 -9.28
CA PHE A 186 -0.05 32.51 -8.47
C PHE A 186 -1.18 31.91 -9.31
N ALA A 187 -2.01 31.08 -8.71
CA ALA A 187 -3.23 30.57 -9.30
C ALA A 187 -4.49 31.09 -8.58
N HIS A 188 -5.56 31.29 -9.35
CA HIS A 188 -6.90 31.58 -8.84
C HIS A 188 -7.91 30.71 -9.59
N ASN A 189 -8.73 29.91 -8.89
CA ASN A 189 -9.69 28.98 -9.53
C ASN A 189 -11.05 29.62 -9.88
N GLY A 190 -11.15 30.94 -9.71
CA GLY A 190 -12.31 31.74 -10.10
C GLY A 190 -13.36 31.96 -9.03
N CYS A 191 -13.17 31.41 -7.83
CA CYS A 191 -13.99 31.70 -6.65
C CYS A 191 -13.15 32.45 -5.59
N GLY A 192 -13.81 33.24 -4.76
CA GLY A 192 -13.17 34.13 -3.79
C GLY A 192 -12.57 35.38 -4.44
N GLY A 193 -12.44 36.45 -3.66
CA GLY A 193 -11.70 37.66 -4.07
C GLY A 193 -10.19 37.52 -3.90
N ASP A 194 -9.49 38.65 -3.77
CA ASP A 194 -8.02 38.72 -3.66
C ASP A 194 -7.36 37.89 -2.53
N ALA A 195 -8.11 37.44 -1.53
CA ALA A 195 -7.62 36.55 -0.46
C ALA A 195 -7.50 35.07 -0.90
N ALA A 196 -8.09 34.72 -2.06
CA ALA A 196 -8.19 33.36 -2.57
C ALA A 196 -7.08 32.95 -3.54
N TRP A 197 -6.22 33.87 -3.97
CA TRP A 197 -5.02 33.52 -4.73
C TRP A 197 -4.17 32.50 -3.96
N SER A 198 -3.52 31.58 -4.66
CA SER A 198 -2.59 30.62 -4.04
C SER A 198 -1.44 31.32 -3.30
N ALA A 199 -0.66 30.55 -2.53
CA ALA A 199 0.72 30.97 -2.26
C ALA A 199 1.52 31.03 -3.59
N ALA A 200 2.54 31.89 -3.63
CA ALA A 200 3.42 31.99 -4.79
C ALA A 200 4.31 30.74 -4.91
N VAL A 201 4.56 30.31 -6.14
CA VAL A 201 5.71 29.47 -6.50
C VAL A 201 6.62 30.25 -7.44
N THR A 202 7.90 29.90 -7.48
CA THR A 202 8.87 30.56 -8.36
C THR A 202 8.90 29.90 -9.74
N LEU A 203 8.97 30.70 -10.79
CA LEU A 203 9.27 30.28 -12.16
C LEU A 203 10.39 31.14 -12.72
N THR A 204 11.42 30.51 -13.30
CA THR A 204 12.47 31.22 -14.03
C THR A 204 12.13 31.27 -15.51
N VAL A 205 11.96 32.48 -16.04
CA VAL A 205 11.78 32.71 -17.48
C VAL A 205 13.14 33.05 -18.09
N ARG A 206 13.56 32.28 -19.09
CA ARG A 206 14.85 32.45 -19.78
C ARG A 206 14.74 32.09 -21.27
N PRO A 207 15.54 32.68 -22.15
CA PRO A 207 15.60 32.23 -23.55
C PRO A 207 15.92 30.73 -23.63
N ALA A 208 15.26 30.03 -24.53
CA ALA A 208 15.59 28.65 -24.83
C ALA A 208 17.03 28.55 -25.33
N GLU A 209 17.76 27.52 -24.90
CA GLU A 209 19.13 27.28 -25.37
C GLU A 209 19.10 26.89 -26.85
N ALA A 210 19.81 27.65 -27.69
CA ALA A 210 19.90 27.39 -29.12
C ALA A 210 20.82 26.18 -29.37
N TRP A 211 20.29 25.16 -30.05
CA TRP A 211 21.08 24.02 -30.52
C TRP A 211 21.52 24.29 -31.96
N PRO A 212 22.75 23.94 -32.36
CA PRO A 212 23.16 24.08 -33.76
C PRO A 212 22.22 23.33 -34.70
N ASP A 213 21.84 23.95 -35.81
CA ASP A 213 20.93 23.39 -36.81
C ASP A 213 21.66 22.80 -38.02
N THR A 214 22.99 22.77 -37.99
CA THR A 214 23.83 22.13 -39.02
C THR A 214 23.39 20.69 -39.26
N ILE A 215 23.06 20.37 -40.51
CA ILE A 215 22.61 19.03 -40.90
C ILE A 215 23.79 18.25 -41.52
N LEU A 216 24.12 17.11 -40.93
CA LEU A 216 25.07 16.14 -41.43
C LEU A 216 24.32 14.89 -41.88
N ASN A 217 24.17 14.73 -43.20
CA ASN A 217 23.53 13.56 -43.78
C ASN A 217 24.50 12.38 -43.80
N VAL A 218 24.15 11.28 -43.13
CA VAL A 218 25.03 10.12 -42.98
C VAL A 218 25.36 9.44 -44.32
N VAL A 219 24.49 9.54 -45.32
CA VAL A 219 24.73 8.95 -46.66
C VAL A 219 25.82 9.69 -47.41
N ASP A 220 25.91 11.02 -47.23
CA ASP A 220 26.97 11.84 -47.83
C ASP A 220 28.34 11.53 -47.22
N LEU A 221 28.35 10.97 -46.00
CA LEU A 221 29.53 10.48 -45.27
C LEU A 221 29.78 8.97 -45.48
N GLY A 222 29.03 8.33 -46.38
CA GLY A 222 29.26 6.95 -46.81
C GLY A 222 28.47 5.87 -46.07
N ALA A 223 27.47 6.23 -45.26
CA ALA A 223 26.54 5.26 -44.69
C ALA A 223 25.74 4.55 -45.80
N ASP A 224 25.44 3.27 -45.60
CA ASP A 224 24.70 2.45 -46.57
C ASP A 224 23.21 2.39 -46.20
N PRO A 225 22.32 3.12 -46.90
CA PRO A 225 20.89 3.16 -46.57
C PRO A 225 20.15 1.87 -46.94
N THR A 226 20.81 0.89 -47.57
CA THR A 226 20.19 -0.39 -47.90
C THR A 226 20.20 -1.38 -46.72
N GLY A 227 21.14 -1.20 -45.80
CA GLY A 227 21.42 -2.07 -44.66
C GLY A 227 22.31 -3.26 -45.01
N ALA A 228 22.85 -3.33 -46.23
CA ALA A 228 23.71 -4.43 -46.65
C ALA A 228 25.14 -4.34 -46.08
N ARG A 229 25.60 -3.13 -45.76
CA ARG A 229 26.92 -2.87 -45.18
C ARG A 229 26.78 -2.14 -43.86
N ASP A 230 27.76 -2.39 -42.99
CA ASP A 230 27.90 -1.70 -41.72
C ASP A 230 28.13 -0.19 -41.93
N SER A 231 27.26 0.62 -41.35
CA SER A 231 27.28 2.08 -41.42
C SER A 231 27.91 2.73 -40.19
N THR A 232 28.39 1.95 -39.22
CA THR A 232 28.90 2.43 -37.93
C THR A 232 29.94 3.53 -38.07
N PHE A 233 30.94 3.34 -38.94
CA PHE A 233 32.02 4.31 -39.10
C PHE A 233 31.53 5.65 -39.67
N ALA A 234 30.68 5.61 -40.70
CA ALA A 234 30.13 6.82 -41.32
C ALA A 234 29.24 7.61 -40.33
N ILE A 235 28.45 6.91 -39.53
CA ILE A 235 27.61 7.53 -38.49
C ILE A 235 28.48 8.11 -37.37
N ALA A 236 29.52 7.40 -36.93
CA ALA A 236 30.44 7.88 -35.91
C ALA A 236 31.24 9.10 -36.39
N ASP A 237 31.60 9.16 -37.67
CA ASP A 237 32.24 10.34 -38.28
C ASP A 237 31.27 11.54 -38.30
N ALA A 238 30.00 11.32 -38.69
CA ALA A 238 28.96 12.35 -38.61
C ALA A 238 28.79 12.91 -37.19
N LEU A 239 28.76 12.01 -36.19
CA LEU A 239 28.66 12.39 -34.78
C LEU A 239 29.91 13.16 -34.31
N THR A 240 31.10 12.74 -34.73
CA THR A 240 32.35 13.43 -34.41
C THR A 240 32.37 14.84 -35.01
N GLN A 241 31.93 14.99 -36.27
CA GLN A 241 31.81 16.28 -36.93
C GLN A 241 30.76 17.18 -36.25
N ALA A 242 29.60 16.64 -35.87
CA ALA A 242 28.60 17.37 -35.09
C ALA A 242 29.19 17.86 -33.76
N GLY A 243 29.87 16.98 -33.02
CA GLY A 243 30.52 17.34 -31.77
C GLY A 243 31.58 18.42 -31.93
N ALA A 244 32.40 18.35 -32.97
CA ALA A 244 33.40 19.37 -33.30
C ALA A 244 32.77 20.73 -33.68
N ALA A 245 31.56 20.72 -34.22
CA ALA A 245 30.76 21.92 -34.52
C ALA A 245 29.97 22.44 -33.30
N GLY A 246 30.10 21.80 -32.13
CA GLY A 246 29.37 22.16 -30.91
C GLY A 246 27.93 21.61 -30.84
N GLY A 247 27.54 20.73 -31.76
CA GLY A 247 26.20 20.16 -31.89
C GLY A 247 25.75 20.10 -33.35
N GLY A 248 24.52 19.63 -33.57
CA GLY A 248 23.93 19.56 -34.91
C GLY A 248 22.88 18.46 -35.06
N VAL A 249 22.39 18.29 -36.28
CA VAL A 249 21.49 17.21 -36.65
C VAL A 249 22.26 16.19 -37.48
N VAL A 250 22.43 14.98 -36.95
CA VAL A 250 22.90 13.83 -37.74
C VAL A 250 21.66 13.19 -38.37
N PHE A 251 21.50 13.44 -39.67
CA PHE A 251 20.29 13.13 -40.42
C PHE A 251 20.40 11.81 -41.19
N PHE A 252 19.34 11.01 -41.09
CA PHE A 252 19.20 9.70 -41.72
C PHE A 252 18.01 9.71 -42.70
N PRO A 253 18.24 9.84 -44.02
CA PRO A 253 17.16 9.72 -44.99
C PRO A 253 16.55 8.32 -44.96
N ARG A 254 15.39 8.13 -45.60
CA ARG A 254 14.73 6.82 -45.72
C ARG A 254 15.75 5.72 -46.04
N GLY A 255 15.75 4.67 -45.22
CA GLY A 255 16.72 3.60 -45.34
C GLY A 255 16.78 2.71 -44.11
N ARG A 256 17.57 1.66 -44.23
CA ARG A 256 17.95 0.76 -43.14
C ARG A 256 19.46 0.85 -42.97
N TYR A 257 19.93 1.12 -41.77
CA TYR A 257 21.34 1.34 -41.49
C TYR A 257 21.80 0.32 -40.45
N GLN A 258 22.69 -0.58 -40.87
CA GLN A 258 23.28 -1.55 -39.94
C GLN A 258 24.33 -0.84 -39.07
N VAL A 259 24.30 -1.11 -37.76
CA VAL A 259 25.25 -0.59 -36.78
C VAL A 259 25.77 -1.74 -35.93
N THR A 260 27.06 -1.77 -35.60
CA THR A 260 27.72 -2.87 -34.86
C THR A 260 28.42 -2.40 -33.58
N ALA A 261 28.41 -1.11 -33.28
CA ALA A 261 28.96 -0.52 -32.06
C ALA A 261 27.97 0.47 -31.41
N SER A 262 28.32 0.98 -30.23
CA SER A 262 27.58 2.07 -29.59
C SER A 262 27.69 3.38 -30.40
N LEU A 263 26.60 4.14 -30.49
CA LEU A 263 26.61 5.49 -31.03
C LEU A 263 26.73 6.49 -29.87
N ALA A 264 27.89 7.13 -29.77
CA ALA A 264 28.14 8.20 -28.80
C ALA A 264 27.59 9.53 -29.33
N VAL A 265 26.49 10.02 -28.76
CA VAL A 265 25.82 11.25 -29.21
C VAL A 265 26.37 12.46 -28.43
N PRO A 266 27.07 13.41 -29.10
CA PRO A 266 27.60 14.60 -28.45
C PRO A 266 26.50 15.51 -27.89
N ARG A 267 26.90 16.48 -27.07
CA ARG A 267 26.01 17.50 -26.55
C ARG A 267 25.41 18.31 -27.71
N PHE A 268 24.16 18.75 -27.55
CA PHE A 268 23.36 19.50 -28.51
C PHE A 268 23.25 18.84 -29.88
N THR A 269 23.33 17.51 -29.92
CA THR A 269 23.23 16.73 -31.15
C THR A 269 21.93 15.93 -31.18
N VAL A 270 21.28 15.91 -32.34
CA VAL A 270 20.05 15.13 -32.59
C VAL A 270 20.32 14.07 -33.64
N LEU A 271 20.03 12.80 -33.32
CA LEU A 271 19.86 11.76 -34.33
C LEU A 271 18.44 11.88 -34.91
N ARG A 272 18.31 12.23 -36.19
CA ARG A 272 16.99 12.48 -36.80
C ARG A 272 16.80 11.65 -38.07
N GLY A 273 15.73 10.87 -38.11
CA GLY A 273 15.30 10.20 -39.34
C GLY A 273 14.39 11.08 -40.20
N GLU A 274 14.08 10.60 -41.42
CA GLU A 274 13.07 11.21 -42.29
C GLU A 274 11.66 11.04 -41.70
N SER A 275 11.38 9.86 -41.15
CA SER A 275 10.21 9.56 -40.32
C SER A 275 10.41 8.22 -39.62
N ARG A 276 9.66 8.02 -38.53
CA ARG A 276 9.65 6.79 -37.73
C ARG A 276 9.45 5.54 -38.59
N GLU A 277 8.64 5.62 -39.65
CA GLU A 277 8.27 4.52 -40.53
C GLU A 277 9.27 4.26 -41.67
N LEU A 278 10.10 5.25 -42.02
CA LEU A 278 10.98 5.20 -43.19
C LEU A 278 12.46 4.99 -42.85
N THR A 279 12.88 5.38 -41.64
CA THR A 279 14.28 5.30 -41.21
C THR A 279 14.44 4.27 -40.10
N ALA A 280 15.32 3.28 -40.32
CA ALA A 280 15.62 2.24 -39.33
C ALA A 280 17.12 2.10 -39.08
N LEU A 281 17.55 2.18 -37.83
CA LEU A 281 18.86 1.72 -37.38
C LEU A 281 18.70 0.33 -36.77
N PHE A 282 19.59 -0.59 -37.10
CA PHE A 282 19.53 -1.94 -36.54
C PHE A 282 20.89 -2.50 -36.17
N TRP A 283 20.93 -3.14 -35.01
CA TRP A 283 22.09 -3.89 -34.54
C TRP A 283 21.86 -5.38 -34.82
N PRO A 284 22.81 -6.08 -35.45
CA PRO A 284 22.75 -7.53 -35.58
C PRO A 284 22.86 -8.20 -34.19
N ASP A 285 22.70 -9.52 -34.14
CA ASP A 285 22.86 -10.27 -32.89
C ASP A 285 24.35 -10.35 -32.51
N LEU A 286 24.83 -9.33 -31.79
CA LEU A 286 26.22 -9.19 -31.37
C LEU A 286 26.52 -10.14 -30.22
N GLU A 287 27.60 -10.91 -30.30
CA GLU A 287 28.02 -11.83 -29.22
C GLU A 287 28.18 -11.08 -27.89
N ALA A 288 28.89 -9.93 -27.93
CA ALA A 288 29.08 -8.99 -26.84
C ALA A 288 28.43 -7.63 -27.20
N PRO A 289 27.16 -7.39 -26.85
CA PRO A 289 26.52 -6.11 -27.11
C PRO A 289 27.19 -4.99 -26.30
N PRO A 290 27.23 -3.74 -26.82
CA PRO A 290 27.70 -2.60 -26.04
C PRO A 290 26.78 -2.34 -24.84
N ASN A 291 27.27 -1.57 -23.86
CA ASN A 291 26.47 -1.21 -22.69
C ASN A 291 25.20 -0.44 -23.05
N ALA A 292 25.27 0.49 -24.01
CA ALA A 292 24.10 1.11 -24.63
C ALA A 292 24.26 1.16 -26.15
N LEU A 293 23.18 0.93 -26.90
CA LEU A 293 23.20 1.06 -28.36
C LEU A 293 23.38 2.53 -28.78
N ILE A 294 22.66 3.43 -28.10
CA ILE A 294 22.82 4.88 -28.20
C ILE A 294 23.19 5.38 -26.80
N GLN A 295 24.37 5.99 -26.68
CA GLN A 295 24.85 6.63 -25.47
C GLN A 295 24.97 8.13 -25.72
N GLY A 296 24.06 8.91 -25.18
CA GLY A 296 24.11 10.37 -25.27
C GLY A 296 24.74 11.00 -24.03
N THR A 297 25.24 12.21 -24.20
CA THR A 297 25.68 13.08 -23.07
C THR A 297 24.47 13.73 -22.40
N ASN A 298 24.72 14.73 -21.56
CA ASN A 298 23.71 15.46 -20.81
C ASN A 298 22.79 16.40 -21.62
N SER A 299 22.83 16.46 -22.96
CA SER A 299 21.80 17.17 -23.75
C SER A 299 21.79 16.69 -25.20
N PHE A 300 20.90 15.76 -25.56
CA PHE A 300 20.83 15.19 -26.90
C PHE A 300 19.41 14.82 -27.30
N GLY A 301 19.20 14.56 -28.59
CA GLY A 301 17.90 14.16 -29.13
C GLY A 301 17.94 12.90 -29.97
N VAL A 302 16.85 12.14 -29.96
CA VAL A 302 16.56 11.09 -30.94
C VAL A 302 15.13 11.32 -31.45
N GLU A 303 14.99 11.51 -32.76
CA GLU A 303 13.73 11.90 -33.37
C GLU A 303 13.47 11.12 -34.66
N ASP A 304 12.19 10.80 -34.91
CA ASP A 304 11.70 10.39 -36.24
C ASP A 304 12.39 9.15 -36.84
N LEU A 305 12.68 8.12 -36.03
CA LEU A 305 13.34 6.89 -36.50
C LEU A 305 12.95 5.65 -35.70
N SER A 306 13.27 4.48 -36.25
CA SER A 306 13.09 3.17 -35.61
C SER A 306 14.44 2.53 -35.23
N LEU A 307 14.49 1.89 -34.06
CA LEU A 307 15.64 1.12 -33.57
C LEU A 307 15.26 -0.37 -33.46
N TYR A 308 16.10 -1.25 -34.00
CA TYR A 308 15.93 -2.70 -33.92
C TYR A 308 17.18 -3.37 -33.33
N ALA A 309 16.99 -4.27 -32.37
CA ALA A 309 18.06 -5.08 -31.83
C ALA A 309 17.55 -6.46 -31.39
N SER A 310 18.41 -7.47 -31.50
CA SER A 310 18.20 -8.77 -30.85
C SER A 310 18.84 -8.74 -29.47
N ARG A 311 20.14 -9.06 -29.34
CA ARG A 311 20.88 -8.95 -28.06
C ARG A 311 21.33 -7.50 -27.78
N HIS A 312 21.01 -6.99 -26.59
CA HIS A 312 21.34 -5.63 -26.11
C HIS A 312 21.48 -5.61 -24.58
N GLN A 313 22.16 -4.58 -24.04
CA GLN A 313 22.14 -4.26 -22.61
C GLN A 313 21.19 -3.09 -22.35
N HIS A 314 21.53 -1.86 -22.74
CA HIS A 314 20.60 -0.73 -22.77
C HIS A 314 20.36 -0.29 -24.22
N VAL A 315 19.19 0.27 -24.52
CA VAL A 315 18.92 0.77 -25.89
C VAL A 315 19.31 2.23 -26.03
N ILE A 316 18.68 3.13 -25.27
CA ILE A 316 19.04 4.55 -25.23
C ILE A 316 19.38 4.92 -23.79
N ALA A 317 20.61 5.36 -23.57
CA ALA A 317 21.08 5.80 -22.27
C ALA A 317 21.61 7.24 -22.34
N GLY A 318 21.21 8.05 -21.37
CA GLY A 318 21.84 9.34 -21.10
C GLY A 318 22.98 9.18 -20.09
N ASP A 319 23.78 10.24 -19.92
CA ASP A 319 24.67 10.38 -18.79
C ASP A 319 23.84 10.75 -17.54
N LEU A 320 23.85 9.88 -16.53
CA LEU A 320 23.04 10.08 -15.32
C LEU A 320 23.75 10.91 -14.24
N GLY A 321 25.08 11.04 -14.33
CA GLY A 321 25.92 11.67 -13.31
C GLY A 321 25.58 11.32 -11.85
N ASP A 322 26.06 12.15 -10.93
CA ASP A 322 25.67 12.12 -9.50
C ASP A 322 24.75 13.29 -9.12
N ARG A 323 24.38 14.12 -10.10
CA ARG A 323 23.65 15.38 -9.87
C ARG A 323 22.41 15.48 -10.79
N PRO A 324 21.32 16.12 -10.31
CA PRO A 324 20.06 16.23 -11.05
C PRO A 324 20.11 17.16 -12.28
N ASP A 325 21.23 17.85 -12.53
CA ASP A 325 21.47 18.76 -13.65
C ASP A 325 22.12 18.08 -14.86
N ALA A 326 21.96 16.76 -14.99
CA ALA A 326 22.43 15.97 -16.12
C ALA A 326 21.73 16.29 -17.47
N GLY A 327 21.05 17.44 -17.56
CA GLY A 327 20.58 18.19 -18.74
C GLY A 327 19.51 17.56 -19.64
N ASN A 328 19.26 18.19 -20.80
CA ASN A 328 18.01 18.07 -21.58
C ASN A 328 18.03 16.98 -22.66
N VAL A 329 17.33 15.87 -22.42
CA VAL A 329 17.19 14.77 -23.39
C VAL A 329 15.79 14.75 -24.01
N ARG A 330 15.71 14.58 -25.34
CA ARG A 330 14.44 14.54 -26.07
C ARG A 330 14.32 13.29 -26.93
N LEU A 331 13.28 12.49 -26.69
CA LEU A 331 12.88 11.37 -27.53
C LEU A 331 11.50 11.66 -28.12
N ARG A 332 11.42 11.83 -29.45
CA ARG A 332 10.16 12.19 -30.12
C ARG A 332 9.90 11.30 -31.32
N ARG A 333 8.73 10.67 -31.37
CA ARG A 333 8.35 9.83 -32.53
C ARG A 333 9.39 8.74 -32.80
N VAL A 334 9.91 8.12 -31.74
CA VAL A 334 10.89 7.04 -31.82
C VAL A 334 10.18 5.70 -31.63
N ARG A 335 10.51 4.71 -32.47
CA ARG A 335 10.09 3.32 -32.27
C ARG A 335 11.29 2.48 -31.84
N VAL A 336 11.13 1.66 -30.80
CA VAL A 336 12.13 0.69 -30.38
C VAL A 336 11.55 -0.73 -30.40
N ARG A 337 12.28 -1.66 -31.01
CA ARG A 337 11.99 -3.10 -31.02
C ARG A 337 13.25 -3.88 -30.67
N ALA A 338 13.59 -3.90 -29.39
CA ALA A 338 14.79 -4.51 -28.83
C ALA A 338 14.44 -5.79 -28.04
N ASN A 339 14.43 -6.94 -28.71
CA ASN A 339 14.04 -8.22 -28.10
C ASN A 339 15.19 -9.24 -28.11
N ALA A 340 15.82 -9.42 -26.94
CA ALA A 340 16.88 -10.39 -26.68
C ALA A 340 16.48 -11.84 -26.96
N TYR A 341 15.19 -12.14 -27.01
CA TYR A 341 14.64 -13.48 -27.23
C TYR A 341 14.06 -13.66 -28.64
N ARG A 342 14.33 -12.73 -29.57
CA ARG A 342 13.85 -12.81 -30.95
C ARG A 342 14.48 -14.02 -31.67
N GLY A 343 13.64 -14.75 -32.42
CA GLY A 343 14.06 -15.86 -33.28
C GLY A 343 13.67 -17.23 -32.72
N HIS A 344 14.43 -18.26 -33.06
CA HIS A 344 14.20 -19.65 -32.65
C HIS A 344 15.30 -20.12 -31.68
N LEU A 345 15.45 -19.42 -30.55
CA LEU A 345 16.41 -19.81 -29.51
C LEU A 345 15.99 -21.13 -28.87
N ARG A 346 16.98 -21.97 -28.54
CA ARG A 346 16.76 -23.15 -27.71
C ARG A 346 16.47 -22.73 -26.26
N PRO A 347 15.76 -23.55 -25.47
CA PRO A 347 15.47 -23.23 -24.07
C PRO A 347 16.72 -22.85 -23.26
N GLU A 348 17.85 -23.53 -23.49
CA GLU A 348 19.11 -23.25 -22.80
C GLU A 348 19.70 -21.89 -23.16
N GLU A 349 19.53 -21.44 -24.41
CA GLU A 349 19.99 -20.11 -24.88
C GLU A 349 19.11 -18.99 -24.34
N VAL A 350 17.81 -19.24 -24.19
CA VAL A 350 16.88 -18.29 -23.53
C VAL A 350 17.27 -18.11 -22.07
N ASP A 351 17.53 -19.21 -21.37
CA ASP A 351 17.95 -19.24 -19.96
C ASP A 351 19.32 -18.56 -19.76
N GLU A 352 20.30 -18.83 -20.62
CA GLU A 352 21.60 -18.15 -20.61
C GLU A 352 21.46 -16.63 -20.80
N ARG A 353 20.68 -16.18 -21.80
CA ARG A 353 20.43 -14.75 -22.03
C ARG A 353 19.73 -14.10 -20.85
N LEU A 354 18.76 -14.79 -20.24
CA LEU A 354 18.06 -14.29 -19.04
C LEU A 354 19.04 -14.13 -17.88
N ARG A 355 19.80 -15.16 -17.52
CA ARG A 355 20.79 -15.08 -16.42
C ARG A 355 21.81 -13.98 -16.65
N SER A 356 22.28 -13.81 -17.87
CA SER A 356 23.19 -12.72 -18.23
C SER A 356 22.53 -11.36 -18.03
N ALA A 357 21.29 -11.18 -18.50
CA ALA A 357 20.56 -9.92 -18.37
C ALA A 357 20.32 -9.53 -16.90
N LEU A 358 20.03 -10.49 -16.01
CA LEU A 358 19.75 -10.23 -14.58
C LEU A 358 20.91 -9.58 -13.82
N SER A 359 22.12 -9.59 -14.37
CA SER A 359 23.26 -8.84 -13.80
C SER A 359 23.15 -7.31 -13.97
N LEU A 360 22.29 -6.83 -14.87
CA LEU A 360 22.12 -5.41 -15.19
C LEU A 360 21.12 -4.74 -14.27
N SER A 361 19.91 -5.32 -14.15
CA SER A 361 18.84 -4.83 -13.29
C SER A 361 17.73 -5.89 -13.15
N THR A 362 16.65 -5.54 -12.44
CA THR A 362 15.44 -6.38 -12.38
C THR A 362 14.89 -6.61 -13.79
N GLY A 363 14.98 -7.86 -14.25
CA GLY A 363 14.52 -8.24 -15.59
C GLY A 363 15.40 -7.83 -16.76
N GLY A 364 16.58 -7.28 -16.50
CA GLY A 364 17.61 -7.08 -17.50
C GLY A 364 17.85 -5.63 -17.90
N GLY A 365 17.97 -5.41 -19.20
CA GLY A 365 18.33 -4.14 -19.81
C GLY A 365 17.25 -3.06 -19.80
N ASP A 366 17.66 -1.79 -19.73
CA ASP A 366 16.75 -0.64 -19.85
C ASP A 366 16.54 -0.25 -21.31
N THR A 367 15.28 -0.08 -21.71
CA THR A 367 14.93 0.45 -23.04
C THR A 367 15.31 1.92 -23.12
N ILE A 368 14.88 2.72 -22.13
CA ILE A 368 15.38 4.07 -21.94
C ILE A 368 15.88 4.25 -20.50
N ARG A 369 17.09 4.79 -20.37
CA ARG A 369 17.77 5.06 -19.11
C ARG A 369 18.20 6.53 -19.08
N LEU A 370 17.40 7.37 -18.45
CA LEU A 370 17.51 8.82 -18.53
C LEU A 370 17.53 9.49 -17.15
N GLY A 371 18.03 10.71 -17.09
CA GLY A 371 18.10 11.55 -15.90
C GLY A 371 18.57 12.95 -16.30
N GLY A 372 18.34 13.94 -15.44
CA GLY A 372 18.65 15.35 -15.74
C GLY A 372 17.43 16.26 -15.77
N GLU A 373 17.62 17.47 -16.32
CA GLU A 373 16.60 18.51 -16.41
C GLU A 373 15.86 18.43 -17.74
N GLY A 374 14.54 18.64 -17.75
CA GLY A 374 13.78 18.82 -18.99
C GLY A 374 13.76 17.59 -19.90
N ILE A 375 13.69 16.39 -19.34
CA ILE A 375 13.54 15.15 -20.10
C ILE A 375 12.19 15.14 -20.80
N GLU A 376 12.18 14.88 -22.11
CA GLU A 376 10.96 14.73 -22.90
C GLU A 376 10.95 13.37 -23.60
N VAL A 377 9.90 12.59 -23.37
CA VAL A 377 9.61 11.35 -24.11
C VAL A 377 8.17 11.43 -24.62
N SER A 378 7.99 11.66 -25.92
CA SER A 378 6.66 11.90 -26.49
C SER A 378 6.41 11.18 -27.80
N ASP A 379 5.20 10.64 -27.99
CA ASP A 379 4.77 9.91 -29.19
C ASP A 379 5.74 8.76 -29.56
N CYS A 380 6.32 8.12 -28.54
CA CYS A 380 7.23 6.99 -28.70
C CYS A 380 6.50 5.65 -28.58
N ASP A 381 7.06 4.63 -29.23
CA ASP A 381 6.59 3.25 -29.23
C ASP A 381 7.76 2.34 -28.82
N LEU A 382 7.90 2.09 -27.52
CA LEU A 382 9.10 1.56 -26.90
C LEU A 382 8.90 0.13 -26.38
N TYR A 383 9.53 -0.83 -27.04
CA TYR A 383 9.51 -2.24 -26.64
C TYR A 383 10.94 -2.76 -26.43
N GLY A 384 11.25 -3.15 -25.19
CA GLY A 384 12.51 -3.76 -24.80
C GLY A 384 12.34 -5.06 -24.01
N SER A 385 13.45 -5.73 -23.70
CA SER A 385 13.45 -7.04 -23.02
C SER A 385 13.35 -6.97 -21.50
N GLY A 386 13.80 -5.88 -20.89
CA GLY A 386 13.72 -5.62 -19.45
C GLY A 386 12.86 -4.40 -19.18
N ARG A 387 13.35 -3.44 -18.38
CA ARG A 387 12.58 -2.23 -18.03
C ARG A 387 12.34 -1.36 -19.25
N VAL A 388 11.09 -0.89 -19.42
CA VAL A 388 10.82 0.12 -20.45
C VAL A 388 11.37 1.48 -20.07
N LEU A 389 11.28 1.85 -18.80
CA LEU A 389 11.59 3.18 -18.30
C LEU A 389 12.46 3.11 -17.05
N PHE A 390 13.61 3.78 -17.08
CA PHE A 390 14.39 4.12 -15.89
C PHE A 390 14.69 5.61 -15.92
N LEU A 391 14.09 6.35 -14.99
CA LEU A 391 14.35 7.77 -14.74
C LEU A 391 15.06 7.90 -13.39
N SER A 392 16.23 8.52 -13.36
CA SER A 392 16.93 8.85 -12.12
C SER A 392 17.09 10.36 -12.00
N ARG A 393 16.65 10.91 -10.86
CA ARG A 393 16.82 12.30 -10.47
C ARG A 393 16.39 13.30 -11.55
N THR A 394 15.27 13.00 -12.23
CA THR A 394 14.72 13.85 -13.29
C THR A 394 14.12 15.12 -12.69
N ARG A 395 14.27 16.27 -13.37
CA ARG A 395 13.73 17.58 -12.97
C ARG A 395 12.91 18.19 -14.10
N GLY A 396 11.62 18.45 -13.86
CA GLY A 396 10.75 19.06 -14.90
C GLY A 396 10.53 18.17 -16.13
N GLY A 397 10.44 16.84 -15.95
CA GLY A 397 10.29 15.88 -17.04
C GLY A 397 8.86 15.78 -17.58
N VAL A 398 8.71 15.38 -18.85
CA VAL A 398 7.42 15.12 -19.52
C VAL A 398 7.49 13.81 -20.31
N ILE A 399 6.67 12.84 -19.91
CA ILE A 399 6.52 11.54 -20.54
C ILE A 399 5.06 11.41 -20.98
N ARG A 400 4.77 11.55 -22.27
CA ARG A 400 3.38 11.58 -22.74
C ARG A 400 3.10 10.93 -24.07
N ASP A 401 1.86 10.50 -24.28
CA ASP A 401 1.37 9.96 -25.54
C ASP A 401 2.19 8.75 -26.05
N ASN A 402 2.77 7.94 -25.15
CA ASN A 402 3.64 6.83 -25.52
C ASN A 402 2.94 5.47 -25.42
N ALA A 403 3.40 4.52 -26.23
CA ALA A 403 3.21 3.09 -26.00
C ALA A 403 4.48 2.50 -25.38
N LEU A 404 4.42 2.09 -24.12
CA LEU A 404 5.55 1.62 -23.32
C LEU A 404 5.33 0.15 -22.97
N TYR A 405 6.20 -0.73 -23.47
CA TYR A 405 6.11 -2.17 -23.22
C TYR A 405 7.19 -2.62 -22.25
N ASN A 406 6.77 -3.00 -21.04
CA ASN A 406 7.66 -3.47 -20.01
C ASN A 406 7.97 -4.95 -20.23
N GLY A 407 9.25 -5.29 -20.31
CA GLY A 407 9.71 -6.63 -20.63
C GLY A 407 9.71 -7.60 -19.44
N ARG A 408 10.36 -8.74 -19.63
CA ARG A 408 10.45 -9.83 -18.65
C ARG A 408 11.08 -9.34 -17.35
N TRP A 409 10.33 -9.42 -16.23
CA TRP A 409 10.73 -8.92 -14.90
C TRP A 409 11.21 -7.46 -14.85
N GLY A 410 10.98 -6.67 -15.90
CA GLY A 410 11.33 -5.26 -15.89
C GLY A 410 10.45 -4.55 -14.89
N TRP A 411 10.99 -4.01 -13.81
CA TRP A 411 10.24 -3.14 -12.89
C TRP A 411 10.61 -1.68 -13.19
N TYR A 412 9.74 -0.93 -13.87
CA TYR A 412 10.10 0.43 -14.31
C TYR A 412 10.37 1.36 -13.12
N CYS A 413 11.33 2.28 -13.23
CA CYS A 413 11.77 3.09 -12.10
C CYS A 413 11.66 4.58 -12.39
N ILE A 414 11.09 5.30 -11.43
CA ILE A 414 11.14 6.77 -11.38
C ILE A 414 11.74 7.15 -10.03
N SER A 415 13.06 7.26 -9.99
CA SER A 415 13.83 7.40 -8.77
C SER A 415 14.24 8.85 -8.51
N GLY A 416 14.05 9.35 -7.30
CA GLY A 416 14.61 10.63 -6.83
C GLY A 416 14.18 11.87 -7.60
N SER A 417 13.04 11.81 -8.29
CA SER A 417 12.64 12.79 -9.30
C SER A 417 11.79 13.92 -8.70
N ASP A 418 11.77 15.08 -9.33
CA ASP A 418 11.05 16.27 -8.86
C ASP A 418 10.43 17.03 -10.04
N GLY A 419 9.11 17.16 -10.06
CA GLY A 419 8.38 17.79 -11.14
C GLY A 419 8.38 16.90 -12.39
N VAL A 420 7.74 15.74 -12.33
CA VAL A 420 7.62 14.84 -13.49
C VAL A 420 6.15 14.69 -13.88
N VAL A 421 5.86 14.97 -15.14
CA VAL A 421 4.55 14.78 -15.76
C VAL A 421 4.57 13.49 -16.56
N ILE A 422 3.69 12.54 -16.22
CA ILE A 422 3.52 11.27 -16.93
C ILE A 422 2.04 11.15 -17.28
N GLU A 423 1.70 11.42 -18.53
CA GLU A 423 0.29 11.50 -18.94
C GLU A 423 -0.03 10.83 -20.27
N ASP A 424 -1.25 10.31 -20.39
CA ASP A 424 -1.79 9.76 -21.64
C ASP A 424 -0.92 8.64 -22.26
N ASN A 425 -0.23 7.86 -21.42
CA ASN A 425 0.58 6.73 -21.87
C ASN A 425 -0.18 5.40 -21.77
N ARG A 426 0.16 4.49 -22.68
CA ARG A 426 -0.22 3.07 -22.59
C ARG A 426 0.98 2.27 -22.09
N ILE A 427 0.93 1.81 -20.85
CA ILE A 427 2.00 1.01 -20.22
C ILE A 427 1.53 -0.45 -20.16
N ILE A 428 2.24 -1.32 -20.86
CA ILE A 428 1.76 -2.67 -21.16
C ILE A 428 2.82 -3.67 -20.72
N GLY A 429 2.42 -4.72 -20.04
CA GLY A 429 3.23 -5.90 -19.87
C GLY A 429 3.51 -6.59 -21.20
N GLY A 430 4.76 -6.53 -21.66
CA GLY A 430 5.20 -7.03 -22.96
C GLY A 430 5.66 -8.50 -22.96
N ASP A 431 5.68 -9.17 -21.80
CA ASP A 431 6.10 -10.57 -21.64
C ASP A 431 5.21 -11.25 -20.58
N LEU A 432 5.07 -12.57 -20.61
CA LEU A 432 4.25 -13.28 -19.60
C LEU A 432 4.79 -13.14 -18.17
N MET A 433 6.03 -12.68 -18.01
CA MET A 433 6.67 -12.42 -16.74
C MET A 433 6.93 -10.91 -16.51
N SER A 434 6.30 -10.01 -17.28
CA SER A 434 6.41 -8.58 -17.03
C SER A 434 5.67 -8.17 -15.76
N THR A 435 6.26 -7.24 -15.02
CA THR A 435 5.64 -6.57 -13.86
C THR A 435 5.41 -5.09 -14.21
N GLY A 436 4.84 -4.30 -13.29
CA GLY A 436 4.77 -2.85 -13.44
C GLY A 436 6.02 -2.17 -12.90
N GLY A 437 5.88 -1.27 -11.94
CA GLY A 437 6.98 -0.40 -11.50
C GLY A 437 6.52 0.68 -10.54
N GLY A 438 7.41 1.63 -10.23
CA GLY A 438 7.10 2.61 -9.19
C GLY A 438 7.99 3.82 -9.07
N LEU A 439 7.48 4.74 -8.26
CA LEU A 439 8.15 5.92 -7.72
C LEU A 439 9.01 5.51 -6.55
N ASN A 440 10.26 5.96 -6.48
CA ASN A 440 11.11 5.51 -5.38
C ASN A 440 12.33 6.39 -5.10
N CYS A 441 13.10 5.99 -4.10
CA CYS A 441 14.43 6.53 -3.78
C CYS A 441 15.52 5.43 -3.78
N LEU A 442 15.36 4.38 -4.59
CA LEU A 442 16.27 3.22 -4.62
C LEU A 442 17.59 3.51 -5.36
N ASP A 443 17.70 4.63 -6.07
CA ASP A 443 18.95 5.10 -6.69
C ASP A 443 19.89 5.81 -5.70
N GLY A 444 19.55 5.81 -4.41
CA GLY A 444 20.32 6.45 -3.34
C GLY A 444 19.96 7.91 -3.10
N SER A 445 19.03 8.48 -3.87
CA SER A 445 18.41 9.76 -3.55
C SER A 445 17.69 9.74 -2.21
N THR A 446 17.48 10.91 -1.61
CA THR A 446 16.82 11.09 -0.31
C THR A 446 15.37 11.58 -0.43
N CYS A 447 14.97 11.97 -1.64
CA CYS A 447 13.68 12.59 -1.90
C CYS A 447 13.24 12.37 -3.35
N SER A 448 11.95 12.08 -3.52
CA SER A 448 11.22 12.09 -4.78
C SER A 448 9.90 12.81 -4.54
N GLN A 449 9.50 13.77 -5.37
CA GLN A 449 8.32 14.59 -5.09
C GLN A 449 7.71 15.16 -6.36
N ASN A 450 6.51 15.75 -6.24
CA ASN A 450 5.88 16.53 -7.30
C ASN A 450 5.75 15.73 -8.61
N VAL A 451 4.93 14.67 -8.57
CA VAL A 451 4.67 13.82 -9.74
C VAL A 451 3.21 13.92 -10.12
N TYR A 452 2.96 14.19 -11.40
CA TYR A 452 1.62 14.20 -11.98
C TYR A 452 1.49 13.01 -12.92
N TYR A 453 0.72 12.01 -12.50
CA TYR A 453 0.54 10.74 -13.18
C TYR A 453 -0.93 10.61 -13.60
N ALA A 454 -1.26 10.97 -14.84
CA ALA A 454 -2.64 11.18 -15.24
C ALA A 454 -3.05 10.57 -16.58
N GLY A 455 -4.26 10.01 -16.69
CA GLY A 455 -4.79 9.51 -17.96
C GLY A 455 -4.03 8.32 -18.56
N ASN A 456 -3.21 7.62 -17.76
CA ASN A 456 -2.46 6.46 -18.24
C ASN A 456 -3.32 5.19 -18.19
N SER A 457 -3.08 4.27 -19.12
CA SER A 457 -3.65 2.90 -19.06
C SER A 457 -2.53 1.89 -18.79
N LEU A 458 -2.66 1.10 -17.73
CA LEU A 458 -1.71 0.09 -17.30
C LEU A 458 -2.34 -1.30 -17.41
N SER A 459 -1.67 -2.23 -18.10
CA SER A 459 -2.22 -3.58 -18.29
C SER A 459 -1.20 -4.71 -18.37
N LEU A 460 -1.64 -5.94 -18.09
CA LEU A 460 -0.90 -7.20 -18.29
C LEU A 460 0.34 -7.38 -17.39
N MET A 461 0.25 -6.99 -16.12
CA MET A 461 1.33 -7.14 -15.14
C MET A 461 1.19 -8.49 -14.42
N HIS A 462 1.81 -9.53 -14.97
CA HIS A 462 1.64 -10.92 -14.52
C HIS A 462 2.83 -11.48 -13.72
N GLY A 463 4.01 -10.89 -13.88
CA GLY A 463 5.23 -11.33 -13.21
C GLY A 463 5.46 -10.67 -11.85
N TRP A 464 6.28 -11.33 -11.04
CA TRP A 464 6.74 -10.87 -9.72
C TRP A 464 5.59 -10.49 -8.78
N ASP A 465 5.70 -9.36 -8.07
CA ASP A 465 4.67 -8.86 -7.14
C ASP A 465 3.50 -8.19 -7.87
N ARG A 466 3.64 -8.01 -9.20
CA ARG A 466 2.60 -7.54 -10.13
C ARG A 466 2.05 -6.14 -9.81
N GLU A 467 2.85 -5.30 -9.17
CA GLU A 467 2.49 -3.92 -8.83
C GLU A 467 2.41 -3.07 -10.09
N ALA A 468 1.22 -2.61 -10.49
CA ALA A 468 1.10 -1.75 -11.66
C ALA A 468 1.76 -0.38 -11.41
N MET A 469 1.53 0.19 -10.22
CA MET A 469 2.20 1.37 -9.69
C MET A 469 2.41 1.23 -8.18
N THR A 470 3.64 1.42 -7.71
CA THR A 470 3.97 1.44 -6.27
C THR A 470 4.84 2.66 -5.90
N SER A 471 4.89 3.00 -4.61
CA SER A 471 5.89 3.93 -4.06
C SER A 471 6.82 3.20 -3.09
N ASP A 472 8.13 3.19 -3.33
CA ASP A 472 9.11 2.51 -2.46
C ASP A 472 10.13 3.49 -1.88
N ALA A 473 10.43 3.39 -0.58
CA ALA A 473 11.51 4.16 0.03
C ALA A 473 12.64 3.28 0.56
N GLY A 474 13.88 3.65 0.22
CA GLY A 474 15.10 2.89 0.54
C GLY A 474 15.75 3.19 1.89
N GLY A 475 14.98 3.32 2.98
CA GLY A 475 15.49 3.27 4.36
C GLY A 475 15.35 4.52 5.24
N GLY A 476 15.87 4.46 6.48
CA GLY A 476 15.80 5.52 7.50
C GLY A 476 17.11 5.78 8.24
N ALA A 477 17.31 7.00 8.73
CA ALA A 477 18.50 7.44 9.47
C ALA A 477 18.32 7.37 11.00
N TYR A 478 17.09 7.55 11.48
CA TYR A 478 16.80 7.66 12.90
C TYR A 478 15.35 7.33 13.22
N PHE A 479 15.12 6.74 14.38
CA PHE A 479 13.82 6.63 15.03
C PHE A 479 14.04 6.70 16.54
N GLY A 480 13.34 7.61 17.22
CA GLY A 480 13.48 7.78 18.65
C GLY A 480 13.04 9.15 19.16
N GLY A 481 13.37 9.43 20.41
CA GLY A 481 13.05 10.71 21.06
C GLY A 481 14.01 11.84 20.68
N ILE A 482 13.76 13.02 21.23
CA ILE A 482 14.64 14.18 21.10
C ILE A 482 15.14 14.69 22.44
N GLU A 483 16.32 15.30 22.45
CA GLU A 483 16.86 16.01 23.62
C GLU A 483 16.35 17.46 23.65
N SER A 484 16.39 18.15 22.51
CA SER A 484 15.91 19.52 22.40
C SER A 484 15.62 19.91 20.95
N ALA A 485 14.83 20.96 20.75
CA ALA A 485 14.66 21.63 19.46
C ALA A 485 14.69 23.15 19.67
N ALA A 486 15.22 23.93 18.75
CA ALA A 486 15.18 25.40 18.80
C ALA A 486 15.20 25.98 17.38
N GLY A 487 14.16 26.74 17.03
CA GLY A 487 14.00 27.24 15.67
C GLY A 487 13.98 26.08 14.67
N ALA A 488 14.90 26.11 13.70
CA ALA A 488 15.10 25.09 12.68
C ALA A 488 16.19 24.05 13.03
N SER A 489 16.63 23.99 14.30
CA SER A 489 17.62 23.03 14.78
C SER A 489 16.98 22.04 15.76
N LEU A 490 17.41 20.79 15.73
CA LEU A 490 17.04 19.76 16.71
C LEU A 490 18.25 18.93 17.14
N THR A 491 18.21 18.46 18.38
CA THR A 491 19.20 17.54 18.98
C THR A 491 18.49 16.22 19.27
N LEU A 492 18.93 15.16 18.61
CA LEU A 492 18.40 13.81 18.77
C LEU A 492 18.80 13.22 20.13
N ALA A 493 17.95 12.35 20.70
CA ALA A 493 18.27 11.69 21.96
C ALA A 493 19.38 10.63 21.84
N ALA A 494 19.62 10.13 20.63
CA ALA A 494 20.67 9.16 20.32
C ALA A 494 21.31 9.47 18.96
N ASP A 495 22.46 8.88 18.68
CA ASP A 495 23.14 9.04 17.40
C ASP A 495 22.30 8.42 16.25
N PRO A 496 22.16 9.11 15.10
CA PRO A 496 21.53 8.55 13.91
C PRO A 496 22.46 7.58 13.20
N ASP A 497 21.89 6.53 12.61
CA ASP A 497 22.59 5.67 11.66
C ASP A 497 22.44 6.25 10.25
N THR A 498 23.38 7.12 9.89
CA THR A 498 23.34 7.76 8.56
C THR A 498 23.79 6.83 7.44
N GLY A 499 24.35 5.65 7.75
CA GLY A 499 24.99 4.78 6.75
C GLY A 499 26.13 5.44 5.99
N GLY A 500 26.70 6.54 6.51
CA GLY A 500 27.74 7.34 5.84
C GLY A 500 27.26 8.21 4.67
N ARG A 501 25.94 8.31 4.42
CA ARG A 501 25.39 9.16 3.35
C ARG A 501 24.83 10.48 3.87
N SER A 502 24.74 11.46 2.99
CA SER A 502 23.98 12.69 3.25
C SER A 502 22.48 12.39 3.27
N TRP A 503 21.77 13.00 4.21
CA TRP A 503 20.30 12.94 4.33
C TRP A 503 19.61 14.24 3.93
N ALA A 504 20.35 15.21 3.37
CA ALA A 504 19.78 16.46 2.85
C ALA A 504 18.69 16.14 1.81
N GLY A 505 17.52 16.77 1.94
CA GLY A 505 16.34 16.48 1.12
C GLY A 505 15.36 15.47 1.72
N GLY A 506 15.81 14.59 2.62
CA GLY A 506 14.95 13.66 3.37
C GLY A 506 14.01 14.38 4.34
N GLY A 507 13.20 13.63 5.08
CA GLY A 507 12.20 14.16 6.00
C GLY A 507 12.50 13.85 7.47
N VAL A 508 12.15 14.79 8.35
CA VAL A 508 11.99 14.59 9.79
C VAL A 508 10.49 14.62 10.09
N PHE A 509 9.96 13.54 10.68
CA PHE A 509 8.52 13.36 10.93
C PHE A 509 8.27 13.15 12.41
N ILE A 510 7.46 14.01 13.05
CA ILE A 510 7.06 13.81 14.46
C ILE A 510 5.88 12.84 14.48
N LEU A 511 6.16 11.58 14.78
CA LEU A 511 5.18 10.50 14.80
C LEU A 511 4.24 10.62 16.00
N ASP A 512 4.77 11.02 17.15
CA ASP A 512 4.01 11.03 18.40
C ASP A 512 4.50 12.11 19.38
N GLY A 513 3.71 12.37 20.43
CA GLY A 513 3.97 13.39 21.43
C GLY A 513 3.72 14.82 20.94
N ARG A 514 4.34 15.81 21.60
CA ARG A 514 4.12 17.23 21.27
C ARG A 514 4.50 17.55 19.82
N GLY A 515 3.61 18.22 19.09
CA GLY A 515 3.84 18.59 17.70
C GLY A 515 3.68 17.44 16.68
N ARG A 516 3.10 16.31 17.09
CA ARG A 516 2.76 15.17 16.23
C ARG A 516 2.04 15.60 14.95
N GLY A 517 2.39 14.97 13.83
CA GLY A 517 1.82 15.25 12.51
C GLY A 517 2.55 16.36 11.73
N GLN A 518 3.52 17.06 12.34
CA GLN A 518 4.41 17.95 11.59
C GLN A 518 5.57 17.18 10.96
N TYR A 519 5.98 17.63 9.77
CA TYR A 519 7.22 17.19 9.14
C TYR A 519 8.02 18.37 8.60
N ARG A 520 9.33 18.19 8.43
CA ARG A 520 10.24 19.18 7.85
C ARG A 520 11.27 18.51 6.96
N ARG A 521 11.81 19.24 5.99
CA ARG A 521 12.91 18.74 5.14
C ARG A 521 14.23 18.87 5.89
N VAL A 522 15.05 17.82 5.82
CA VAL A 522 16.42 17.80 6.34
C VAL A 522 17.31 18.67 5.46
N ILE A 523 18.04 19.59 6.08
CA ILE A 523 19.14 20.35 5.45
C ILE A 523 20.48 19.68 5.75
N SER A 524 20.69 19.25 7.00
CA SER A 524 21.92 18.54 7.40
C SER A 524 21.69 17.65 8.63
N VAL A 525 22.50 16.61 8.76
CA VAL A 525 22.61 15.74 9.94
C VAL A 525 24.09 15.65 10.29
N ASP A 526 24.47 16.18 11.45
CA ASP A 526 25.85 16.15 11.99
C ASP A 526 25.84 15.59 13.41
N GLY A 527 26.18 14.30 13.53
CA GLY A 527 25.94 13.53 14.75
C GLY A 527 24.47 13.63 15.16
N ARG A 528 24.21 14.06 16.39
CA ARG A 528 22.84 14.26 16.91
C ARG A 528 22.19 15.57 16.49
N GLN A 529 22.92 16.47 15.83
CA GLN A 529 22.39 17.76 15.42
C GLN A 529 21.78 17.67 14.02
N VAL A 530 20.51 18.03 13.89
CA VAL A 530 19.82 18.07 12.60
C VAL A 530 19.31 19.49 12.36
N THR A 531 19.60 20.02 11.18
CA THR A 531 19.05 21.29 10.69
C THR A 531 17.94 20.99 9.71
N VAL A 532 16.81 21.66 9.84
CA VAL A 532 15.65 21.52 8.96
C VAL A 532 15.37 22.82 8.19
N ASP A 533 14.53 22.74 7.15
CA ASP A 533 14.26 23.84 6.22
C ASP A 533 13.46 25.01 6.81
N SER A 534 12.71 24.77 7.88
CA SER A 534 11.92 25.81 8.56
C SER A 534 11.65 25.49 10.03
N PRO A 535 11.42 26.50 10.89
CA PRO A 535 11.03 26.29 12.28
C PRO A 535 9.75 25.47 12.44
N TRP A 536 9.66 24.75 13.55
CA TRP A 536 8.45 24.03 13.95
C TRP A 536 7.34 25.02 14.36
N GLN A 537 6.10 24.79 13.89
CA GLN A 537 4.95 25.60 14.33
C GLN A 537 4.61 25.28 15.78
N VAL A 538 4.65 23.98 16.14
CA VAL A 538 4.69 23.53 17.53
C VAL A 538 6.04 22.89 17.79
N ARG A 539 6.83 23.53 18.64
CA ARG A 539 8.16 23.05 19.03
C ARG A 539 8.06 21.67 19.68
N PRO A 540 8.73 20.64 19.12
CA PRO A 540 8.78 19.33 19.77
C PRO A 540 9.58 19.38 21.07
N ASP A 541 9.29 18.49 22.00
CA ASP A 541 9.94 18.38 23.31
C ASP A 541 10.28 16.92 23.67
N ALA A 542 10.64 16.67 24.93
CA ALA A 542 11.04 15.34 25.41
C ALA A 542 9.93 14.26 25.29
N THR A 543 8.68 14.65 25.04
CA THR A 543 7.58 13.71 24.74
C THR A 543 7.53 13.31 23.27
N SER A 544 8.17 14.07 22.39
CA SER A 544 8.11 13.87 20.95
C SER A 544 8.93 12.65 20.53
N VAL A 545 8.31 11.80 19.71
CA VAL A 545 8.98 10.68 19.02
C VAL A 545 8.98 10.98 17.53
N LEU A 546 10.14 10.89 16.90
CA LEU A 546 10.29 11.20 15.48
C LEU A 546 11.01 10.11 14.72
N THR A 547 10.91 10.18 13.40
CA THR A 547 11.77 9.44 12.48
C THR A 547 12.41 10.36 11.45
N ILE A 548 13.61 9.99 11.01
CA ILE A 548 14.31 10.61 9.88
C ILE A 548 14.39 9.56 8.78
N THR A 549 13.77 9.81 7.64
CA THR A 549 13.74 8.88 6.50
C THR A 549 13.65 9.67 5.18
N MET A 550 13.47 8.96 4.06
CA MET A 550 13.25 9.53 2.74
C MET A 550 12.06 10.49 2.76
N LEU A 551 11.99 11.45 1.84
CA LEU A 551 10.79 12.27 1.65
C LEU A 551 10.16 11.97 0.29
N GLN A 552 9.01 11.31 0.31
CA GLN A 552 8.15 11.15 -0.86
C GLN A 552 6.84 11.88 -0.64
N ARG A 553 6.49 12.79 -1.56
CA ARG A 553 5.30 13.64 -1.39
C ARG A 553 4.76 14.23 -2.69
N HIS A 554 3.51 14.68 -2.63
CA HIS A 554 2.86 15.43 -3.70
C HIS A 554 2.76 14.61 -5.01
N TYR A 555 2.36 13.36 -4.89
CA TYR A 555 2.00 12.54 -6.03
C TYR A 555 0.51 12.67 -6.34
N LEU A 556 0.20 12.98 -7.60
CA LEU A 556 -1.15 13.10 -8.13
C LEU A 556 -1.39 11.93 -9.08
N PHE A 557 -2.25 11.00 -8.71
CA PHE A 557 -2.71 9.91 -9.57
C PHE A 557 -4.13 10.20 -10.04
N VAL A 558 -4.29 10.64 -11.29
CA VAL A 558 -5.55 11.21 -11.77
C VAL A 558 -6.07 10.45 -12.99
N ASP A 559 -7.29 9.93 -12.92
CA ASP A 559 -7.99 9.35 -14.08
C ASP A 559 -7.18 8.24 -14.81
N ASN A 560 -6.43 7.39 -14.09
CA ASN A 560 -5.71 6.25 -14.67
C ASN A 560 -6.57 4.98 -14.69
N ASP A 561 -6.34 4.11 -15.67
CA ASP A 561 -6.97 2.79 -15.78
C ASP A 561 -5.93 1.69 -15.50
N PHE A 562 -6.23 0.83 -14.53
CA PHE A 562 -5.40 -0.31 -14.16
C PHE A 562 -6.17 -1.61 -14.38
N THR A 563 -5.63 -2.48 -15.22
CA THR A 563 -6.28 -3.73 -15.61
C THR A 563 -5.31 -4.91 -15.56
N ASP A 564 -5.72 -6.05 -15.00
CA ASP A 564 -4.92 -7.29 -15.00
C ASP A 564 -3.53 -7.13 -14.34
N ALA A 565 -3.53 -6.75 -13.06
CA ALA A 565 -2.34 -6.56 -12.23
C ALA A 565 -2.53 -7.19 -10.84
N GLY A 566 -1.48 -7.27 -10.03
CA GLY A 566 -1.56 -7.69 -8.64
C GLY A 566 -2.23 -6.62 -7.79
N VAL A 567 -1.71 -5.39 -7.85
CA VAL A 567 -2.29 -4.19 -7.24
C VAL A 567 -2.29 -3.05 -8.25
N ALA A 568 -3.34 -2.21 -8.24
CA ALA A 568 -3.46 -1.08 -9.16
C ALA A 568 -2.53 0.06 -8.72
N LEU A 569 -2.69 0.53 -7.48
CA LEU A 569 -1.86 1.58 -6.89
C LEU A 569 -1.61 1.26 -5.42
N GLN A 570 -0.33 1.26 -5.04
CA GLN A 570 0.12 0.95 -3.69
C GLN A 570 1.09 2.04 -3.21
N LEU A 571 0.80 2.66 -2.08
CA LEU A 571 1.74 3.56 -1.42
C LEU A 571 2.48 2.78 -0.32
N TYR A 572 3.57 2.12 -0.71
CA TYR A 572 4.33 1.15 0.09
C TYR A 572 5.32 1.83 1.04
N GLY A 573 4.83 2.20 2.22
CA GLY A 573 5.60 3.10 3.08
C GLY A 573 5.72 4.50 2.46
N MET A 574 6.49 5.34 3.14
CA MET A 574 6.78 6.76 2.86
C MET A 574 5.91 7.42 1.79
N ALA A 575 4.79 8.03 2.18
CA ALA A 575 3.92 8.80 1.29
C ALA A 575 3.30 9.98 2.05
N ILE A 576 3.32 11.19 1.48
CA ILE A 576 2.87 12.41 2.17
C ILE A 576 2.07 13.30 1.23
N GLU A 577 0.83 13.59 1.61
CA GLU A 577 -0.06 14.48 0.85
C GLU A 577 -0.32 14.03 -0.59
N ASP A 578 -0.27 12.71 -0.84
CA ASP A 578 -0.59 12.14 -2.15
C ASP A 578 -2.10 12.04 -2.35
N ILE A 579 -2.54 12.25 -3.59
CA ILE A 579 -3.96 12.25 -3.95
C ILE A 579 -4.18 11.32 -5.15
N ALA A 580 -5.08 10.36 -4.98
CA ALA A 580 -5.59 9.51 -6.04
C ALA A 580 -7.05 9.88 -6.32
N ASP A 581 -7.31 10.46 -7.49
CA ASP A 581 -8.64 10.92 -7.90
C ASP A 581 -9.08 10.30 -9.23
N GLY A 582 -10.25 9.67 -9.26
CA GLY A 582 -10.89 9.21 -10.50
C GLY A 582 -10.26 7.97 -11.17
N ASN A 583 -9.39 7.23 -10.49
CA ASN A 583 -8.73 6.06 -11.06
C ASN A 583 -9.68 4.84 -11.10
N VAL A 584 -9.48 3.96 -12.07
CA VAL A 584 -10.26 2.73 -12.26
C VAL A 584 -9.36 1.50 -12.09
N SER A 585 -9.83 0.53 -11.31
CA SER A 585 -9.17 -0.74 -11.06
C SER A 585 -10.07 -1.91 -11.48
N THR A 586 -9.53 -2.78 -12.34
CA THR A 586 -10.24 -3.93 -12.90
C THR A 586 -9.38 -5.19 -12.81
N ARG A 587 -9.83 -6.22 -12.09
CA ARG A 587 -9.07 -7.47 -11.87
C ARG A 587 -7.68 -7.22 -11.28
N THR A 588 -7.65 -6.42 -10.21
CA THR A 588 -6.48 -6.18 -9.37
C THR A 588 -6.89 -6.25 -7.89
N ALA A 589 -5.94 -6.21 -6.95
CA ALA A 589 -6.22 -6.12 -5.51
C ALA A 589 -6.72 -4.75 -5.04
N GLY A 590 -6.87 -3.77 -5.94
CA GLY A 590 -7.39 -2.44 -5.62
C GLY A 590 -6.30 -1.41 -5.30
N PHE A 591 -6.55 -0.57 -4.28
CA PHE A 591 -5.79 0.64 -3.99
C PHE A 591 -5.40 0.71 -2.52
N HIS A 592 -4.11 0.77 -2.16
CA HIS A 592 -3.70 0.72 -0.76
C HIS A 592 -2.69 1.81 -0.40
N ASN A 593 -2.71 2.27 0.85
CA ASN A 593 -1.58 2.95 1.47
C ASN A 593 -1.26 2.36 2.84
N PHE A 594 0.01 2.34 3.22
CA PHE A 594 0.41 1.96 4.56
C PHE A 594 1.70 2.62 5.03
N GLY A 595 1.66 3.18 6.25
CA GLY A 595 2.87 3.47 7.01
C GLY A 595 3.43 2.18 7.61
N MET A 596 4.75 2.03 7.61
CA MET A 596 5.36 0.75 7.95
C MET A 596 6.81 0.83 8.44
N ARG A 597 7.35 -0.31 8.88
CA ARG A 597 8.81 -0.50 8.94
C ARG A 597 9.31 -1.15 7.65
N TYR A 598 10.04 -0.39 6.85
CA TYR A 598 10.74 -0.88 5.65
C TYR A 598 12.15 -0.25 5.61
N GLN A 599 13.17 -1.00 6.05
CA GLN A 599 14.54 -0.49 6.23
C GLN A 599 14.66 0.79 7.11
N GLY A 600 13.63 1.06 7.93
CA GLY A 600 13.43 2.30 8.67
C GLY A 600 11.94 2.47 8.98
N ILE A 601 11.58 3.36 9.90
CA ILE A 601 10.18 3.71 10.15
C ILE A 601 9.75 4.73 9.10
N GLN A 602 8.69 4.42 8.35
CA GLN A 602 8.24 5.22 7.22
C GLN A 602 6.75 5.56 7.36
N PRO A 603 6.39 6.84 7.51
CA PRO A 603 4.99 7.26 7.66
C PRO A 603 4.23 7.33 6.33
N SER A 604 2.91 7.17 6.39
CA SER A 604 1.97 7.41 5.27
C SER A 604 0.88 8.39 5.72
N TRP A 605 1.04 9.68 5.43
CA TRP A 605 0.22 10.74 6.00
C TRP A 605 -0.53 11.56 4.95
N TYR A 606 -1.74 12.00 5.31
CA TYR A 606 -2.52 12.97 4.54
C TYR A 606 -2.93 12.48 3.14
N ILE A 607 -3.11 11.17 3.01
CA ILE A 607 -3.47 10.49 1.74
C ILE A 607 -4.96 10.64 1.45
N GLN A 608 -5.30 10.97 0.22
CA GLN A 608 -6.70 11.13 -0.20
C GLN A 608 -7.05 10.23 -1.39
N TRP A 609 -8.03 9.36 -1.18
CA TRP A 609 -8.65 8.49 -2.18
C TRP A 609 -10.04 9.03 -2.55
N LEU A 610 -10.12 9.72 -3.67
CA LEU A 610 -11.29 10.48 -4.10
C LEU A 610 -11.88 9.90 -5.38
N ASP A 611 -13.20 9.71 -5.43
CA ASP A 611 -13.93 9.38 -6.67
C ASP A 611 -13.35 8.17 -7.49
N ASN A 612 -12.58 7.25 -6.87
CA ASN A 612 -12.00 6.09 -7.56
C ASN A 612 -13.01 4.95 -7.70
N GLU A 613 -12.80 4.06 -8.67
CA GLU A 613 -13.64 2.89 -8.92
C GLU A 613 -12.84 1.58 -8.87
N ILE A 614 -13.33 0.60 -8.12
CA ILE A 614 -12.99 -0.81 -8.31
C ILE A 614 -14.17 -1.45 -9.05
N ALA A 615 -13.99 -1.71 -10.35
CA ALA A 615 -15.05 -2.20 -11.23
C ALA A 615 -15.24 -3.73 -11.09
N GLU A 616 -14.12 -4.46 -10.97
CA GLU A 616 -14.08 -5.91 -10.78
C GLU A 616 -13.18 -6.26 -9.60
N GLY A 617 -13.79 -6.58 -8.45
CA GLY A 617 -13.08 -6.88 -7.20
C GLY A 617 -12.65 -8.34 -6.99
N ASN A 618 -12.99 -9.26 -7.90
CA ASN A 618 -12.47 -10.63 -7.84
C ASN A 618 -10.99 -10.64 -8.25
N SER A 619 -10.10 -10.86 -7.27
CA SER A 619 -8.67 -10.80 -7.48
C SER A 619 -8.05 -12.20 -7.49
N TYR A 620 -7.50 -12.61 -8.63
CA TYR A 620 -6.64 -13.79 -8.74
C TYR A 620 -5.21 -13.44 -8.35
N ARG A 621 -4.65 -14.22 -7.42
CA ARG A 621 -3.39 -13.91 -6.73
C ARG A 621 -3.43 -12.51 -6.10
N SER A 622 -4.31 -12.36 -5.11
CA SER A 622 -4.62 -11.11 -4.43
C SER A 622 -3.62 -10.79 -3.30
N GLY A 623 -3.82 -9.63 -2.69
CA GLY A 623 -2.94 -9.11 -1.64
C GLY A 623 -1.83 -8.24 -2.22
N HIS A 624 -1.17 -7.52 -1.32
CA HIS A 624 -0.21 -6.48 -1.65
C HIS A 624 1.11 -7.03 -2.24
N ASP A 625 1.47 -8.28 -1.91
CA ASP A 625 2.66 -8.98 -2.42
C ASP A 625 2.29 -10.32 -3.10
N ASN A 626 1.12 -10.40 -3.76
CA ASN A 626 0.71 -11.56 -4.57
C ASN A 626 0.64 -12.91 -3.81
N TYR A 627 0.58 -12.86 -2.46
CA TYR A 627 0.71 -14.04 -1.59
C TYR A 627 -0.58 -14.87 -1.46
N MET A 628 -1.76 -14.27 -1.64
CA MET A 628 -3.04 -14.96 -1.52
C MET A 628 -3.49 -15.49 -2.87
N LEU A 629 -3.72 -16.81 -3.01
CA LEU A 629 -4.14 -17.40 -4.29
C LEU A 629 -5.45 -16.80 -4.86
N SER A 630 -6.38 -16.48 -3.98
CA SER A 630 -7.69 -15.91 -4.30
C SER A 630 -8.06 -14.91 -3.22
N GLY A 631 -8.71 -13.82 -3.60
CA GLY A 631 -9.25 -12.88 -2.62
C GLY A 631 -9.99 -11.72 -3.28
N GLU A 632 -10.29 -10.74 -2.45
CA GLU A 632 -11.13 -9.59 -2.77
C GLU A 632 -10.28 -8.33 -2.88
N ALA A 633 -10.57 -7.53 -3.91
CA ALA A 633 -9.99 -6.22 -4.07
C ALA A 633 -10.52 -5.27 -3.00
N HIS A 634 -9.70 -4.31 -2.61
CA HIS A 634 -10.12 -3.34 -1.62
C HIS A 634 -9.46 -2.00 -1.81
N LEU A 635 -10.11 -0.97 -1.28
CA LEU A 635 -9.46 0.29 -0.95
C LEU A 635 -9.01 0.18 0.52
N GLY A 636 -7.71 0.12 0.72
CA GLY A 636 -7.06 -0.19 1.99
C GLY A 636 -6.29 0.98 2.59
N ILE A 637 -6.58 1.32 3.83
CA ILE A 637 -5.83 2.30 4.62
C ILE A 637 -5.24 1.56 5.81
N PHE A 638 -3.96 1.20 5.71
CA PHE A 638 -3.36 0.26 6.64
C PHE A 638 -2.11 0.77 7.36
N ALA A 639 -1.59 -0.04 8.28
CA ALA A 639 -0.24 0.11 8.83
C ALA A 639 0.43 -1.26 9.02
N LEU A 640 1.76 -1.29 8.90
CA LEU A 640 2.62 -2.47 9.09
C LEU A 640 3.73 -2.13 10.13
N PRO A 641 3.40 -2.07 11.42
CA PRO A 641 4.35 -1.71 12.46
C PRO A 641 5.45 -2.78 12.65
N PRO A 642 6.59 -2.42 13.28
CA PRO A 642 7.68 -3.36 13.54
C PRO A 642 7.34 -4.47 14.53
N SER A 643 6.35 -4.25 15.40
CA SER A 643 5.90 -5.17 16.43
C SER A 643 4.42 -4.91 16.76
N THR A 644 3.82 -5.88 17.44
CA THR A 644 2.41 -5.90 17.86
C THR A 644 2.06 -4.85 18.91
N ASP A 645 3.05 -4.42 19.69
CA ASP A 645 2.95 -3.45 20.78
C ASP A 645 3.44 -2.04 20.40
N PHE A 646 3.81 -1.81 19.13
CA PHE A 646 4.34 -0.53 18.67
C PHE A 646 3.30 0.60 18.86
N PRO A 647 3.54 1.60 19.73
CA PRO A 647 2.48 2.50 20.17
C PRO A 647 2.28 3.73 19.28
N HIS A 648 3.18 3.96 18.32
CA HIS A 648 3.17 5.20 17.54
C HIS A 648 2.40 5.06 16.23
N PRO A 649 1.63 6.08 15.82
CA PRO A 649 0.93 6.06 14.55
C PRO A 649 1.91 6.09 13.38
N LEU A 650 1.63 5.28 12.37
CA LEU A 650 2.38 5.24 11.11
C LEU A 650 1.54 5.81 9.96
N THR A 651 0.23 5.60 10.00
CA THR A 651 -0.72 6.13 9.03
C THR A 651 -1.62 7.16 9.72
N LEU A 652 -1.70 8.35 9.16
CA LEU A 652 -2.36 9.50 9.79
C LEU A 652 -3.13 10.34 8.78
N GLY A 653 -4.38 10.69 9.09
CA GLY A 653 -5.09 11.74 8.38
C GLY A 653 -5.53 11.36 6.97
N CYS A 654 -6.07 10.16 6.78
CA CYS A 654 -6.47 9.67 5.46
C CYS A 654 -7.95 9.92 5.14
N VAL A 655 -8.28 10.11 3.87
CA VAL A 655 -9.65 10.31 3.40
C VAL A 655 -9.96 9.32 2.28
N ALA A 656 -11.00 8.50 2.46
CA ALA A 656 -11.62 7.70 1.40
C ALA A 656 -13.02 8.21 1.15
N ARG A 657 -13.20 8.94 0.04
CA ARG A 657 -14.44 9.64 -0.25
C ARG A 657 -14.95 9.44 -1.67
N ARG A 658 -16.27 9.19 -1.78
CA ARG A 658 -17.01 9.07 -3.06
C ARG A 658 -16.47 7.97 -3.98
N ASN A 659 -15.78 6.98 -3.44
CA ASN A 659 -15.30 5.84 -4.23
C ASN A 659 -16.46 4.88 -4.52
N ARG A 660 -16.33 4.11 -5.60
CA ARG A 660 -17.27 3.07 -6.03
C ARG A 660 -16.59 1.71 -6.01
N LEU A 661 -17.05 0.81 -5.16
CA LEU A 661 -16.46 -0.52 -4.97
C LEU A 661 -17.48 -1.58 -5.37
N ARG A 662 -17.16 -2.40 -6.37
CA ARG A 662 -18.09 -3.39 -6.96
C ARG A 662 -17.47 -4.77 -7.03
N SER A 663 -18.33 -5.78 -7.16
CA SER A 663 -17.94 -7.15 -7.53
C SER A 663 -16.98 -7.78 -6.51
N ASN A 664 -17.43 -7.96 -5.28
CA ASN A 664 -16.67 -8.43 -4.11
C ASN A 664 -15.56 -7.47 -3.67
N ALA A 665 -15.69 -6.17 -3.96
CA ALA A 665 -14.76 -5.18 -3.45
C ALA A 665 -15.28 -4.52 -2.16
N HIS A 666 -14.37 -4.21 -1.25
CA HIS A 666 -14.71 -3.59 0.03
C HIS A 666 -13.70 -2.52 0.45
N LEU A 667 -14.02 -1.77 1.51
CA LEU A 667 -13.12 -0.78 2.10
C LEU A 667 -12.56 -1.35 3.41
N ALA A 668 -11.26 -1.16 3.67
CA ALA A 668 -10.64 -1.69 4.88
C ALA A 668 -9.72 -0.65 5.54
N VAL A 669 -9.84 -0.52 6.87
CA VAL A 669 -9.05 0.42 7.68
C VAL A 669 -8.48 -0.30 8.90
N GLY A 670 -7.17 -0.20 9.15
CA GLY A 670 -6.51 -0.81 10.32
C GLY A 670 -5.29 -1.67 9.94
N GLY A 671 -5.14 -2.85 10.55
CA GLY A 671 -4.07 -3.80 10.16
C GLY A 671 -4.27 -4.43 8.77
N THR A 672 -3.18 -4.85 8.11
CA THR A 672 -3.22 -5.46 6.76
C THR A 672 -3.65 -6.93 6.74
N ASP A 673 -3.37 -7.70 7.79
CA ASP A 673 -3.53 -9.17 7.81
C ASP A 673 -4.57 -9.66 8.84
N PRO A 674 -5.66 -10.34 8.43
CA PRO A 674 -6.59 -11.00 9.35
C PRO A 674 -6.01 -12.25 10.05
N HIS A 675 -4.90 -12.83 9.55
CA HIS A 675 -4.23 -14.01 10.10
C HIS A 675 -3.06 -13.68 11.04
N ASN A 676 -2.60 -12.43 11.05
CA ASN A 676 -1.69 -11.89 12.07
C ASN A 676 -2.29 -10.68 12.81
N PRO A 677 -3.50 -10.80 13.40
CA PRO A 677 -4.22 -9.67 13.92
C PRO A 677 -3.81 -9.40 15.37
N SER A 678 -2.67 -8.73 15.56
CA SER A 678 -2.16 -8.51 16.92
C SER A 678 -1.54 -7.14 17.15
N CYS A 679 -1.81 -6.14 16.31
CA CYS A 679 -1.44 -4.77 16.66
C CYS A 679 -2.43 -4.25 17.72
N ALA A 680 -1.98 -4.20 18.98
CA ALA A 680 -2.78 -3.76 20.12
C ALA A 680 -2.97 -2.23 20.15
N GLN A 681 -2.17 -1.51 19.37
CA GLN A 681 -2.09 -0.06 19.38
C GLN A 681 -2.64 0.53 18.07
N PRO A 682 -3.26 1.72 18.10
CA PRO A 682 -3.87 2.32 16.92
C PRO A 682 -2.81 2.94 16.00
N ASN A 683 -2.17 2.13 15.15
CA ASN A 683 -1.15 2.62 14.21
C ASN A 683 -1.73 3.35 12.98
N VAL A 684 -3.02 3.16 12.71
CA VAL A 684 -3.81 3.92 11.73
C VAL A 684 -4.72 4.88 12.51
N GLN A 685 -4.50 6.19 12.37
CA GLN A 685 -5.29 7.18 13.10
C GLN A 685 -5.91 8.23 12.17
N ASP A 686 -7.08 8.72 12.56
CA ASP A 686 -7.76 9.84 11.93
C ASP A 686 -8.09 9.58 10.46
N VAL A 687 -9.17 8.83 10.23
CA VAL A 687 -9.63 8.48 8.89
C VAL A 687 -11.06 8.99 8.66
N ILE A 688 -11.34 9.48 7.45
CA ILE A 688 -12.71 9.70 6.97
C ILE A 688 -13.02 8.64 5.92
N VAL A 689 -14.12 7.91 6.09
CA VAL A 689 -14.71 7.05 5.07
C VAL A 689 -16.12 7.56 4.80
N GLU A 690 -16.27 8.32 3.71
CA GLU A 690 -17.48 9.10 3.46
C GLU A 690 -18.03 9.04 2.04
N GLY A 691 -19.34 8.87 1.91
CA GLY A 691 -20.01 9.01 0.61
C GLY A 691 -19.65 7.94 -0.41
N ASN A 692 -19.03 6.84 0.02
CA ASN A 692 -18.65 5.73 -0.87
C ASN A 692 -19.88 4.89 -1.22
N GLU A 693 -19.88 4.29 -2.41
CA GLU A 693 -20.88 3.33 -2.88
C GLU A 693 -20.24 1.95 -2.95
N ILE A 694 -20.77 0.98 -2.20
CA ILE A 694 -20.25 -0.38 -2.14
C ILE A 694 -21.36 -1.35 -2.52
N ALA A 695 -21.10 -2.21 -3.51
CA ALA A 695 -22.09 -3.12 -4.03
C ALA A 695 -21.56 -4.52 -4.30
N ASP A 696 -22.44 -5.52 -4.15
CA ASP A 696 -22.16 -6.94 -4.43
C ASP A 696 -20.95 -7.46 -3.63
N SER A 697 -21.00 -7.37 -2.30
CA SER A 697 -19.90 -7.78 -1.43
C SER A 697 -20.39 -8.46 -0.15
N ASP A 698 -19.57 -9.31 0.46
CA ASP A 698 -19.89 -9.88 1.76
C ASP A 698 -19.75 -8.85 2.87
N VAL A 699 -18.74 -7.98 2.79
CA VAL A 699 -18.50 -6.88 3.73
C VAL A 699 -18.41 -5.56 2.98
N GLY A 700 -19.02 -4.50 3.54
CA GLY A 700 -18.91 -3.15 3.01
C GLY A 700 -17.63 -2.46 3.48
N VAL A 701 -17.58 -2.12 4.76
CA VAL A 701 -16.42 -1.52 5.43
C VAL A 701 -15.91 -2.44 6.54
N SER A 702 -14.65 -2.85 6.43
CA SER A 702 -13.93 -3.59 7.48
C SER A 702 -13.14 -2.62 8.36
N LEU A 703 -13.58 -2.44 9.61
CA LEU A 703 -12.81 -1.78 10.66
C LEU A 703 -11.99 -2.85 11.39
N ARG A 704 -10.71 -2.91 11.05
CA ARG A 704 -9.76 -3.86 11.65
C ARG A 704 -9.16 -3.26 12.90
N LEU A 705 -8.55 -4.11 13.73
CA LEU A 705 -7.71 -3.67 14.85
C LEU A 705 -6.62 -2.69 14.37
N ALA A 706 -6.00 -2.01 15.34
CA ALA A 706 -5.00 -0.97 15.11
C ALA A 706 -5.50 0.30 14.39
N SER A 707 -6.81 0.54 14.40
CA SER A 707 -7.41 1.78 13.95
C SER A 707 -8.00 2.60 15.10
N ALA A 708 -7.90 3.93 15.04
CA ALA A 708 -8.60 4.84 15.94
C ALA A 708 -9.01 6.14 15.23
N GLY A 709 -10.06 6.78 15.73
CA GLY A 709 -10.56 8.02 15.13
C GLY A 709 -11.01 7.80 13.68
N VAL A 710 -11.78 6.75 13.40
CA VAL A 710 -12.39 6.54 12.08
C VAL A 710 -13.79 7.17 12.07
N LEU A 711 -14.09 8.01 11.08
CA LEU A 711 -15.42 8.58 10.86
C LEU A 711 -16.06 7.92 9.65
N LEU A 712 -17.12 7.15 9.87
CA LEU A 712 -17.99 6.61 8.82
C LEU A 712 -19.18 7.53 8.62
N ARG A 713 -19.42 8.02 7.39
CA ARG A 713 -20.54 8.94 7.13
C ARG A 713 -21.10 8.79 5.71
N ASN A 714 -22.42 8.72 5.56
CA ASN A 714 -23.11 8.77 4.27
C ASN A 714 -22.65 7.72 3.23
N ASN A 715 -22.07 6.59 3.65
CA ASN A 715 -21.75 5.48 2.76
C ASN A 715 -23.04 4.76 2.36
N ARG A 716 -23.09 4.25 1.12
CA ARG A 716 -24.24 3.53 0.56
C ARG A 716 -23.84 2.09 0.25
N PHE A 717 -24.72 1.15 0.61
CA PHE A 717 -24.52 -0.27 0.42
C PHE A 717 -25.66 -0.86 -0.42
N ASP A 718 -25.33 -1.65 -1.43
CA ASP A 718 -26.30 -2.37 -2.28
C ASP A 718 -25.90 -3.85 -2.39
N ARG A 719 -26.78 -4.77 -1.96
CA ARG A 719 -26.46 -6.21 -1.89
C ARG A 719 -25.14 -6.50 -1.13
N VAL A 720 -25.00 -5.89 0.04
CA VAL A 720 -23.89 -6.13 0.96
C VAL A 720 -24.39 -6.91 2.18
N LYS A 721 -23.81 -8.08 2.48
CA LYS A 721 -24.30 -8.94 3.59
C LYS A 721 -24.07 -8.28 4.96
N GLN A 722 -22.90 -7.68 5.16
CA GLN A 722 -22.54 -6.95 6.36
C GLN A 722 -21.98 -5.56 5.99
N GLU A 723 -22.78 -4.51 6.17
CA GLU A 723 -22.40 -3.14 5.79
C GLU A 723 -21.11 -2.68 6.49
N VAL A 724 -21.00 -2.94 7.78
CA VAL A 724 -19.80 -2.65 8.59
C VAL A 724 -19.45 -3.88 9.41
N TRP A 725 -18.21 -4.34 9.29
CA TRP A 725 -17.61 -5.36 10.14
C TRP A 725 -16.54 -4.70 11.01
N ASP A 726 -16.77 -4.69 12.32
CA ASP A 726 -15.81 -4.21 13.32
C ASP A 726 -15.14 -5.41 14.00
N GLU A 727 -13.84 -5.57 13.77
CA GLU A 727 -13.07 -6.68 14.30
C GLU A 727 -12.99 -6.66 15.83
N ALA A 728 -12.90 -5.47 16.44
CA ALA A 728 -12.82 -5.34 17.90
C ALA A 728 -14.15 -5.74 18.56
N GLU A 729 -15.28 -5.35 17.95
CA GLU A 729 -16.61 -5.78 18.39
C GLU A 729 -16.80 -7.28 18.18
N ALA A 730 -16.41 -7.82 17.03
CA ALA A 730 -16.49 -9.25 16.73
C ALA A 730 -15.68 -10.09 17.73
N LYS A 731 -14.44 -9.66 18.06
CA LYS A 731 -13.60 -10.32 19.07
C LYS A 731 -14.23 -10.27 20.46
N ARG A 732 -14.72 -9.11 20.92
CA ARG A 732 -15.43 -9.01 22.20
C ARG A 732 -16.65 -9.91 22.26
N ALA A 733 -17.47 -9.92 21.21
CA ALA A 733 -18.65 -10.79 21.14
C ALA A 733 -18.28 -12.28 21.17
N ALA A 734 -17.18 -12.67 20.50
CA ALA A 734 -16.67 -14.04 20.53
C ALA A 734 -16.15 -14.42 21.93
N GLU A 735 -15.41 -13.53 22.60
CA GLU A 735 -14.93 -13.72 23.98
C GLU A 735 -16.10 -13.81 24.98
N GLU A 736 -17.10 -12.95 24.87
CA GLU A 736 -18.31 -12.97 25.69
C GLU A 736 -19.11 -14.26 25.46
N ARG A 737 -19.30 -14.67 24.19
CA ARG A 737 -19.93 -15.95 23.85
C ARG A 737 -19.16 -17.10 24.49
N ARG A 738 -17.82 -17.13 24.33
CA ARG A 738 -16.96 -18.15 24.91
C ARG A 738 -17.06 -18.18 26.44
N ALA A 739 -16.99 -17.02 27.11
CA ALA A 739 -17.10 -16.93 28.56
C ALA A 739 -18.47 -17.40 29.05
N LYS A 740 -19.55 -17.04 28.36
CA LYS A 740 -20.92 -17.49 28.67
C LYS A 740 -21.02 -19.00 28.56
N LEU A 741 -20.61 -19.58 27.42
CA LEU A 741 -20.68 -21.02 27.17
C LEU A 741 -19.86 -21.82 28.20
N LEU A 742 -18.69 -21.32 28.60
CA LEU A 742 -17.85 -21.97 29.61
C LEU A 742 -18.37 -21.82 31.06
N ALA A 743 -19.28 -20.88 31.32
CA ALA A 743 -19.92 -20.72 32.61
C ALA A 743 -21.15 -21.63 32.79
N GLU A 744 -21.69 -22.20 31.71
CA GLU A 744 -22.82 -23.12 31.79
C GLU A 744 -22.40 -24.45 32.44
N PRO A 745 -23.22 -25.02 33.35
CA PRO A 745 -22.83 -26.21 34.11
C PRO A 745 -22.87 -27.51 33.29
N GLY A 746 -23.56 -27.50 32.14
CA GLY A 746 -23.73 -28.63 31.23
C GLY A 746 -22.56 -28.85 30.28
N PRO A 747 -22.67 -29.84 29.36
CA PRO A 747 -21.65 -30.07 28.35
C PRO A 747 -21.54 -28.87 27.40
N LEU A 748 -20.32 -28.55 26.98
CA LEU A 748 -20.05 -27.49 26.01
C LEU A 748 -20.55 -27.88 24.61
N ALA A 749 -20.46 -29.15 24.25
CA ALA A 749 -20.99 -29.68 23.01
C ALA A 749 -21.41 -31.14 23.19
N VAL A 750 -22.47 -31.55 22.48
CA VAL A 750 -22.97 -32.92 22.46
C VAL A 750 -23.28 -33.33 21.03
N TRP A 751 -22.62 -34.37 20.52
CA TRP A 751 -22.92 -34.93 19.21
C TRP A 751 -23.42 -36.36 19.33
N ARG A 752 -24.50 -36.67 18.60
CA ARG A 752 -25.04 -38.03 18.47
C ARG A 752 -24.83 -38.49 17.03
N PRO A 753 -23.73 -39.17 16.71
CA PRO A 753 -23.38 -39.50 15.33
C PRO A 753 -24.46 -40.29 14.55
N GLY A 754 -25.32 -41.05 15.23
CA GLY A 754 -26.44 -41.76 14.60
C GLY A 754 -27.62 -40.87 14.18
N GLU A 755 -27.63 -39.60 14.58
CA GLU A 755 -28.63 -38.59 14.18
C GLU A 755 -28.16 -37.76 12.97
N ALA A 756 -27.11 -38.20 12.27
CA ALA A 756 -26.58 -37.49 11.11
C ALA A 756 -27.65 -37.26 10.03
N GLN A 757 -27.79 -36.02 9.58
CA GLN A 757 -28.72 -35.62 8.53
C GLN A 757 -28.02 -34.68 7.54
N GLY A 758 -28.17 -34.94 6.23
CA GLY A 758 -27.65 -34.06 5.18
C GLY A 758 -26.12 -33.85 5.21
N GLY A 759 -25.35 -34.80 5.75
CA GLY A 759 -23.90 -34.68 5.90
C GLY A 759 -23.45 -33.95 7.17
N THR A 760 -24.36 -33.69 8.11
CA THR A 760 -24.08 -33.00 9.38
C THR A 760 -24.60 -33.78 10.57
N VAL A 761 -23.91 -33.70 11.71
CA VAL A 761 -24.37 -34.18 13.02
C VAL A 761 -24.72 -32.97 13.87
N PRO A 762 -26.01 -32.73 14.19
CA PRO A 762 -26.41 -31.59 15.00
C PRO A 762 -25.79 -31.61 16.41
N ASP A 763 -25.52 -30.43 16.96
CA ASP A 763 -25.12 -30.24 18.35
C ASP A 763 -26.33 -30.25 19.29
N ALA A 764 -26.50 -31.35 20.00
CA ALA A 764 -27.58 -31.58 20.95
C ALA A 764 -27.44 -30.77 22.26
N SER A 765 -26.35 -30.05 22.49
CA SER A 765 -26.24 -29.11 23.61
C SER A 765 -27.08 -27.85 23.41
N GLY A 766 -27.40 -27.52 22.14
CA GLY A 766 -28.11 -26.29 21.77
C GLY A 766 -27.20 -25.07 21.57
N HIS A 767 -25.87 -25.24 21.56
CA HIS A 767 -24.90 -24.16 21.37
C HIS A 767 -24.55 -23.87 19.91
N GLY A 768 -25.09 -24.66 18.97
CA GLY A 768 -24.92 -24.49 17.52
C GLY A 768 -23.55 -24.92 17.01
N LEU A 769 -22.95 -25.93 17.64
CA LEU A 769 -21.61 -26.44 17.31
C LEU A 769 -21.67 -27.68 16.40
N ASP A 770 -22.51 -27.67 15.37
CA ASP A 770 -22.77 -28.83 14.50
C ASP A 770 -21.47 -29.39 13.88
N ALA A 771 -21.36 -30.72 13.78
CA ALA A 771 -20.20 -31.38 13.21
C ALA A 771 -20.44 -31.81 11.76
N GLN A 772 -19.52 -31.49 10.86
CA GLN A 772 -19.55 -31.92 9.46
C GLN A 772 -19.03 -33.36 9.34
N VAL A 773 -19.72 -34.19 8.54
CA VAL A 773 -19.31 -35.56 8.25
C VAL A 773 -18.33 -35.57 7.07
N ALA A 774 -17.17 -36.19 7.26
CA ALA A 774 -16.27 -36.57 6.18
C ALA A 774 -16.27 -38.10 6.03
N GLY A 775 -16.37 -38.61 4.81
CA GLY A 775 -16.51 -40.05 4.54
C GLY A 775 -17.95 -40.57 4.73
N THR A 776 -18.10 -41.88 4.95
CA THR A 776 -19.41 -42.54 5.08
C THR A 776 -19.74 -42.83 6.54
N LEU A 777 -20.74 -42.12 7.08
CA LEU A 777 -21.27 -42.36 8.42
C LEU A 777 -22.71 -42.89 8.31
N THR A 778 -22.94 -44.14 8.72
CA THR A 778 -24.28 -44.75 8.69
C THR A 778 -24.86 -44.89 10.09
N PRO A 779 -26.12 -44.52 10.32
CA PRO A 779 -26.81 -44.83 11.58
C PRO A 779 -26.87 -46.34 11.82
N ALA A 780 -26.66 -46.75 13.07
CA ALA A 780 -26.77 -48.11 13.53
C ALA A 780 -27.49 -48.16 14.88
N GLU A 781 -27.95 -49.35 15.28
CA GLU A 781 -28.52 -49.56 16.61
C GLU A 781 -27.43 -49.38 17.67
N GLY A 782 -27.62 -48.41 18.56
CA GLY A 782 -26.70 -48.08 19.65
C GLY A 782 -27.09 -48.71 20.98
N ARG A 783 -26.46 -48.24 22.05
CA ARG A 783 -26.72 -48.63 23.44
C ARG A 783 -28.05 -48.07 23.95
N ALA A 784 -28.28 -46.77 23.76
CA ALA A 784 -29.45 -46.05 24.32
C ALA A 784 -30.23 -45.25 23.24
N GLY A 785 -29.62 -45.00 22.09
CA GLY A 785 -30.19 -44.38 20.91
C GLY A 785 -29.44 -44.81 19.64
N PRO A 786 -29.63 -44.10 18.50
CA PRO A 786 -28.89 -44.42 17.28
C PRO A 786 -27.41 -44.04 17.41
N ALA A 787 -26.52 -45.00 17.16
CA ALA A 787 -25.07 -44.78 17.09
C ALA A 787 -24.64 -44.49 15.64
N GLY A 788 -23.52 -43.79 15.46
CA GLY A 788 -22.90 -43.65 14.13
C GLY A 788 -21.87 -44.74 13.92
N LYS A 789 -21.95 -45.43 12.77
CA LYS A 789 -20.94 -46.42 12.35
C LYS A 789 -19.85 -45.73 11.56
N PHE A 790 -18.65 -45.71 12.13
CA PHE A 790 -17.41 -45.28 11.49
C PHE A 790 -16.76 -46.48 10.81
N ASP A 791 -16.42 -46.32 9.54
CA ASP A 791 -15.93 -47.35 8.62
C ASP A 791 -14.40 -47.47 8.55
N GLY A 792 -13.67 -46.66 9.32
CA GLY A 792 -12.21 -46.58 9.25
C GLY A 792 -11.67 -45.58 8.23
N GLU A 793 -12.54 -44.78 7.59
CA GLU A 793 -12.16 -43.62 6.77
C GLU A 793 -12.97 -42.36 7.14
N SER A 794 -14.14 -42.56 7.74
CA SER A 794 -15.05 -41.49 8.18
C SER A 794 -14.61 -40.82 9.48
N TYR A 795 -14.93 -39.53 9.59
CA TYR A 795 -14.70 -38.73 10.80
C TYR A 795 -15.64 -37.53 10.83
N LEU A 796 -15.76 -36.88 12.00
CA LEU A 796 -16.49 -35.62 12.15
C LEU A 796 -15.51 -34.46 12.34
N ARG A 797 -15.89 -33.29 11.83
CA ARG A 797 -15.11 -32.05 11.90
C ARG A 797 -15.97 -30.89 12.37
N VAL A 798 -15.53 -30.18 13.40
CA VAL A 798 -16.21 -28.99 13.94
C VAL A 798 -15.34 -27.76 13.68
N GLU A 799 -15.86 -26.82 12.87
CA GLU A 799 -15.16 -25.60 12.42
C GLU A 799 -15.27 -24.46 13.44
N GLU A 800 -14.92 -24.75 14.69
CA GLU A 800 -14.86 -23.76 15.76
C GLU A 800 -13.43 -23.74 16.34
N LEU A 801 -12.62 -22.81 15.84
CA LEU A 801 -11.17 -22.86 15.99
C LEU A 801 -10.70 -22.40 17.39
N GLU A 802 -11.39 -21.45 18.02
CA GLU A 802 -10.92 -20.86 19.28
C GLU A 802 -11.66 -21.37 20.53
N LEU A 803 -12.96 -21.69 20.42
CA LEU A 803 -13.77 -22.11 21.57
C LEU A 803 -13.17 -23.32 22.30
N PHE A 804 -12.67 -24.29 21.54
CA PHE A 804 -12.14 -25.56 22.04
C PHE A 804 -10.67 -25.47 22.53
N ASN A 805 -10.04 -24.30 22.54
CA ASN A 805 -8.79 -24.06 23.28
C ASN A 805 -9.08 -24.00 24.79
N LEU A 806 -9.28 -25.17 25.41
CA LEU A 806 -9.77 -25.31 26.78
C LEU A 806 -8.65 -25.61 27.79
N ALA A 807 -8.56 -24.80 28.85
CA ALA A 807 -7.60 -25.02 29.93
C ALA A 807 -7.93 -26.26 30.77
N ASN A 808 -9.20 -26.39 31.17
CA ASN A 808 -9.80 -27.58 31.75
C ASN A 808 -10.71 -28.21 30.70
N VAL A 809 -10.68 -29.53 30.53
CA VAL A 809 -11.55 -30.20 29.57
C VAL A 809 -11.90 -31.59 30.04
N THR A 810 -13.14 -32.01 29.82
CA THR A 810 -13.52 -33.42 29.87
C THR A 810 -13.98 -33.86 28.48
N LEU A 811 -13.31 -34.87 27.94
CA LEU A 811 -13.67 -35.51 26.67
C LEU A 811 -14.35 -36.84 27.01
N ALA A 812 -15.54 -37.10 26.49
CA ALA A 812 -16.27 -38.33 26.79
C ALA A 812 -17.03 -38.86 25.55
N ALA A 813 -17.15 -40.17 25.43
CA ALA A 813 -17.97 -40.83 24.41
C ALA A 813 -18.32 -42.26 24.83
N TRP A 814 -19.44 -42.78 24.32
CA TRP A 814 -19.67 -44.22 24.25
C TRP A 814 -19.06 -44.76 22.96
N ILE A 815 -18.26 -45.82 23.07
CA ILE A 815 -17.61 -46.46 21.92
C ILE A 815 -17.85 -47.97 21.93
N ASN A 816 -18.00 -48.56 20.75
CA ASN A 816 -18.00 -50.01 20.53
C ASN A 816 -17.12 -50.31 19.32
N PRO A 817 -15.81 -50.50 19.53
CA PRO A 817 -14.84 -50.64 18.44
C PRO A 817 -14.96 -52.01 17.79
N ASP A 818 -14.94 -52.08 16.46
CA ASP A 818 -14.92 -53.36 15.74
C ASP A 818 -13.60 -54.12 15.98
N THR A 819 -12.53 -53.35 16.13
CA THR A 819 -11.19 -53.80 16.44
C THR A 819 -10.54 -52.83 17.41
N VAL A 820 -9.67 -53.36 18.27
CA VAL A 820 -8.85 -52.54 19.17
C VAL A 820 -7.38 -52.54 18.76
N GLU A 821 -7.03 -53.25 17.68
CA GLU A 821 -5.66 -53.36 17.16
C GLU A 821 -5.21 -52.04 16.54
N GLY A 822 -3.99 -51.61 16.89
CA GLY A 822 -3.42 -50.36 16.43
C GLY A 822 -4.07 -49.13 17.06
N ARG A 823 -3.63 -47.96 16.60
CA ARG A 823 -4.12 -46.66 17.09
C ARG A 823 -5.33 -46.19 16.29
N GLN A 824 -6.30 -45.60 16.98
CA GLN A 824 -7.50 -45.01 16.42
C GLN A 824 -7.81 -43.68 17.13
N GLY A 825 -8.03 -42.60 16.38
CA GLY A 825 -8.36 -41.30 16.95
C GLY A 825 -9.81 -41.25 17.46
N LEU A 826 -10.02 -40.78 18.70
CA LEU A 826 -11.37 -40.62 19.27
C LEU A 826 -11.81 -39.16 19.22
N ILE A 827 -11.12 -38.27 19.96
CA ILE A 827 -11.43 -36.84 20.02
C ILE A 827 -10.10 -36.08 20.11
N GLY A 828 -9.86 -35.12 19.22
CA GLY A 828 -8.61 -34.36 19.22
C GLY A 828 -8.76 -33.01 18.54
N LYS A 829 -8.01 -32.01 19.02
CA LYS A 829 -7.96 -30.69 18.36
C LYS A 829 -6.67 -30.60 17.52
N ARG A 830 -6.65 -31.42 16.47
CA ARG A 830 -5.49 -31.61 15.59
C ARG A 830 -5.93 -32.26 14.28
N PHE A 831 -5.63 -31.63 13.14
CA PHE A 831 -5.91 -32.20 11.83
C PHE A 831 -4.64 -32.39 10.99
N ALA A 832 -3.77 -31.38 10.92
CA ALA A 832 -2.57 -31.37 10.06
C ALA A 832 -1.28 -31.93 10.70
N GLY A 833 -1.36 -32.56 11.88
CA GLY A 833 -0.19 -33.17 12.52
C GLY A 833 0.71 -32.20 13.29
N THR A 834 0.23 -31.00 13.62
CA THR A 834 0.92 -29.93 14.37
C THR A 834 0.91 -30.16 15.90
N SER A 835 1.45 -29.24 16.71
CA SER A 835 1.29 -29.27 18.18
C SER A 835 -0.19 -29.22 18.57
N ALA A 836 -0.58 -29.91 19.63
CA ALA A 836 -2.00 -30.09 19.98
C ALA A 836 -2.30 -29.82 21.46
N PRO A 837 -3.41 -29.13 21.79
CA PRO A 837 -3.87 -28.95 23.17
C PRO A 837 -4.35 -30.27 23.79
N TYR A 838 -4.88 -31.19 22.98
CA TYR A 838 -5.25 -32.54 23.42
C TYR A 838 -5.55 -33.44 22.22
N VAL A 839 -5.18 -34.70 22.39
CA VAL A 839 -5.52 -35.84 21.52
C VAL A 839 -5.90 -36.99 22.43
N PHE A 840 -7.08 -37.58 22.22
CA PHE A 840 -7.56 -38.76 22.91
C PHE A 840 -7.75 -39.88 21.89
N SER A 841 -7.11 -41.03 22.13
CA SER A 841 -7.05 -42.13 21.18
C SER A 841 -7.24 -43.48 21.86
N LEU A 842 -7.70 -44.48 21.11
CA LEU A 842 -7.70 -45.89 21.47
C LEU A 842 -6.46 -46.54 20.83
N TRP A 843 -5.71 -47.34 21.59
CA TRP A 843 -4.53 -48.05 21.08
C TRP A 843 -4.33 -49.40 21.78
N ASP A 844 -4.49 -50.50 21.03
CA ASP A 844 -4.34 -51.89 21.51
C ASP A 844 -5.21 -52.17 22.76
N GLY A 845 -6.42 -51.63 22.75
CA GLY A 845 -7.40 -51.71 23.84
C GLY A 845 -7.16 -50.77 25.02
N GLY A 846 -6.01 -50.08 25.07
CA GLY A 846 -5.73 -49.01 26.02
C GLY A 846 -6.16 -47.64 25.50
N LEU A 847 -6.38 -46.69 26.39
CA LEU A 847 -6.69 -45.30 26.03
C LEU A 847 -5.45 -44.44 26.22
N GLU A 848 -5.16 -43.61 25.23
CA GLU A 848 -4.00 -42.74 25.19
C GLU A 848 -4.45 -41.28 25.19
N PHE A 849 -3.82 -40.47 26.05
CA PHE A 849 -3.95 -39.03 26.00
C PHE A 849 -2.60 -38.40 25.69
N GLU A 850 -2.61 -37.45 24.76
CA GLU A 850 -1.42 -36.69 24.35
C GLU A 850 -1.74 -35.20 24.28
N ALA A 851 -0.75 -34.38 24.63
CA ALA A 851 -0.80 -32.94 24.43
C ALA A 851 0.61 -32.35 24.45
N THR A 852 0.76 -31.23 23.76
CA THR A 852 1.97 -30.42 23.77
C THR A 852 1.86 -29.35 24.86
N ALA A 853 2.88 -29.22 25.70
CA ALA A 853 3.05 -28.10 26.60
C ALA A 853 3.38 -26.81 25.83
N ALA A 854 3.19 -25.65 26.46
CA ALA A 854 3.45 -24.34 25.86
C ALA A 854 4.91 -24.13 25.41
N ASP A 855 5.86 -24.91 25.95
CA ASP A 855 7.28 -24.93 25.55
C ASP A 855 7.56 -25.85 24.34
N GLY A 856 6.53 -26.48 23.77
CA GLY A 856 6.64 -27.37 22.61
C GLY A 856 6.88 -28.84 22.96
N GLN A 857 7.02 -29.21 24.23
CA GLN A 857 7.26 -30.61 24.63
C GLN A 857 5.95 -31.42 24.72
N TRP A 858 5.93 -32.64 24.20
CA TRP A 858 4.81 -33.59 24.33
C TRP A 858 4.78 -34.26 25.71
N SER A 859 4.74 -33.45 26.77
CA SER A 859 4.90 -33.89 28.15
C SER A 859 3.65 -34.54 28.74
N PHE A 860 2.49 -34.46 28.07
CA PHE A 860 1.24 -35.05 28.56
C PHE A 860 1.03 -36.49 28.11
N ASN A 861 1.89 -37.06 27.27
CA ASN A 861 1.64 -38.35 26.62
C ASN A 861 1.71 -39.52 27.62
N PHE A 862 0.65 -40.32 27.71
CA PHE A 862 0.60 -41.59 28.44
C PHE A 862 -0.58 -42.43 27.99
N ARG A 863 -0.48 -43.74 28.26
CA ARG A 863 -1.49 -44.73 27.90
C ARG A 863 -1.92 -45.52 29.12
N SER A 864 -3.20 -45.85 29.19
CA SER A 864 -3.74 -46.77 30.19
C SER A 864 -3.39 -48.23 29.88
N PRO A 865 -3.52 -49.16 30.84
CA PRO A 865 -3.67 -50.58 30.54
C PRO A 865 -4.85 -50.82 29.57
N ALA A 866 -4.82 -51.95 28.86
CA ALA A 866 -5.92 -52.36 28.00
C ALA A 866 -7.20 -52.58 28.83
N ALA A 867 -8.25 -51.82 28.52
CA ALA A 867 -9.50 -51.77 29.28
C ALA A 867 -10.75 -51.73 28.38
N VAL A 868 -10.61 -51.40 27.09
CA VAL A 868 -11.71 -51.35 26.13
C VAL A 868 -11.70 -52.65 25.29
N PRO A 869 -12.79 -53.46 25.30
CA PRO A 869 -12.89 -54.65 24.46
C PRO A 869 -13.43 -54.32 23.06
N ALA A 870 -13.01 -55.08 22.05
CA ALA A 870 -13.66 -55.06 20.74
C ALA A 870 -15.07 -55.65 20.81
N GLY A 871 -16.03 -55.07 20.08
CA GLY A 871 -17.42 -55.52 19.97
C GLY A 871 -18.29 -55.26 21.21
N GLN A 872 -17.80 -54.51 22.20
CA GLN A 872 -18.52 -54.19 23.43
C GLN A 872 -18.58 -52.68 23.65
N TRP A 873 -19.70 -52.20 24.21
CA TRP A 873 -19.85 -50.81 24.60
C TRP A 873 -19.02 -50.49 25.83
N SER A 874 -18.22 -49.44 25.75
CA SER A 874 -17.51 -48.83 26.87
C SER A 874 -17.72 -47.32 26.85
N HIS A 875 -18.00 -46.74 28.02
CA HIS A 875 -17.93 -45.30 28.20
C HIS A 875 -16.49 -44.90 28.47
N VAL A 876 -15.91 -44.06 27.62
CA VAL A 876 -14.52 -43.62 27.76
C VAL A 876 -14.49 -42.14 28.06
N ALA A 877 -13.63 -41.72 28.99
CA ALA A 877 -13.45 -40.31 29.28
C ALA A 877 -12.00 -39.94 29.62
N ALA A 878 -11.59 -38.74 29.24
CA ALA A 878 -10.35 -38.09 29.70
C ALA A 878 -10.70 -36.77 30.37
N VAL A 879 -10.35 -36.63 31.64
CA VAL A 879 -10.51 -35.41 32.43
C VAL A 879 -9.16 -34.73 32.56
N VAL A 880 -9.07 -33.48 32.13
CA VAL A 880 -7.88 -32.66 32.22
C VAL A 880 -8.16 -31.44 33.08
N GLU A 881 -7.33 -31.25 34.09
CA GLU A 881 -7.38 -30.11 34.99
C GLU A 881 -6.05 -29.35 34.95
N ARG A 882 -6.13 -28.04 34.68
CA ARG A 882 -4.97 -27.15 34.58
C ARG A 882 -4.21 -27.16 35.90
N GLY A 883 -2.90 -27.39 35.83
CA GLY A 883 -2.01 -27.43 36.99
C GLY A 883 -1.98 -28.79 37.71
N THR A 884 -2.91 -29.70 37.39
CA THR A 884 -3.00 -31.04 38.01
C THR A 884 -2.51 -32.11 37.05
N GLY A 885 -3.11 -32.23 35.86
CA GLY A 885 -2.78 -33.26 34.89
C GLY A 885 -4.02 -33.91 34.26
N VAL A 886 -3.92 -35.20 33.94
CA VAL A 886 -4.93 -35.94 33.17
C VAL A 886 -5.32 -37.23 33.90
N VAL A 887 -6.61 -37.54 33.88
CA VAL A 887 -7.19 -38.78 34.41
C VAL A 887 -8.03 -39.44 33.32
N ILE A 888 -7.83 -40.74 33.08
CA ILE A 888 -8.57 -41.52 32.09
C ILE A 888 -9.50 -42.49 32.81
N TYR A 889 -10.75 -42.53 32.36
CA TYR A 889 -11.81 -43.38 32.89
C TYR A 889 -12.36 -44.31 31.81
N VAL A 890 -12.73 -45.53 32.24
CA VAL A 890 -13.56 -46.47 31.47
C VAL A 890 -14.71 -46.92 32.36
N ASP A 891 -15.95 -46.82 31.86
CA ASP A 891 -17.18 -47.21 32.57
C ASP A 891 -17.30 -46.60 33.97
N GLY A 892 -16.88 -45.33 34.09
CA GLY A 892 -16.93 -44.56 35.34
C GLY A 892 -15.78 -44.84 36.31
N GLN A 893 -14.90 -45.80 36.01
CA GLN A 893 -13.76 -46.16 36.85
C GLN A 893 -12.48 -45.55 36.31
N GLU A 894 -11.67 -44.98 37.20
CA GLU A 894 -10.35 -44.49 36.84
C GLU A 894 -9.42 -45.67 36.51
N ILE A 895 -8.79 -45.62 35.34
CA ILE A 895 -7.86 -46.66 34.87
C ILE A 895 -6.43 -46.16 34.69
N ALA A 896 -6.22 -44.85 34.57
CA ALA A 896 -4.89 -44.25 34.46
C ALA A 896 -4.89 -42.77 34.86
N ARG A 897 -3.74 -42.29 35.33
CA ARG A 897 -3.49 -40.89 35.68
C ARG A 897 -2.09 -40.49 35.29
N LYS A 898 -1.93 -39.24 34.88
CA LYS A 898 -0.64 -38.56 34.78
C LYS A 898 -0.73 -37.17 35.38
N GLU A 899 0.11 -36.89 36.38
CA GLU A 899 0.28 -35.55 36.90
C GLU A 899 1.14 -34.72 35.93
N ASN A 900 0.69 -33.52 35.62
CA ASN A 900 1.45 -32.56 34.83
C ASN A 900 0.90 -31.14 35.06
N ALA A 901 1.73 -30.28 35.64
CA ALA A 901 1.37 -28.90 35.96
C ALA A 901 1.63 -27.91 34.80
N ALA A 902 2.21 -28.36 33.69
CA ALA A 902 2.49 -27.50 32.55
C ALA A 902 1.21 -26.93 31.93
N GLU A 903 1.32 -25.77 31.28
CA GLU A 903 0.25 -25.26 30.43
C GLU A 903 0.30 -25.95 29.07
N ARG A 904 -0.86 -26.23 28.49
CA ARG A 904 -0.98 -26.83 27.16
C ARG A 904 -0.97 -25.73 26.10
N VAL A 905 -0.38 -26.02 24.94
CA VAL A 905 -0.40 -25.13 23.77
C VAL A 905 -1.84 -24.86 23.32
N MET A 906 -2.09 -23.74 22.66
CA MET A 906 -3.34 -23.48 21.93
C MET A 906 -3.06 -23.57 20.42
N ASN A 907 -4.07 -23.90 19.62
CA ASN A 907 -3.93 -23.90 18.16
C ASN A 907 -5.24 -23.46 17.47
N SER A 908 -5.13 -23.15 16.18
CA SER A 908 -6.27 -22.79 15.33
C SER A 908 -6.67 -23.97 14.40
N GLU A 909 -6.50 -25.20 14.87
CA GLU A 909 -6.95 -26.43 14.18
C GLU A 909 -8.40 -26.76 14.56
N PRO A 910 -9.19 -27.40 13.68
CA PRO A 910 -10.55 -27.82 14.02
C PRO A 910 -10.56 -28.91 15.10
N LEU A 911 -11.71 -29.09 15.77
CA LEU A 911 -11.95 -30.27 16.60
C LEU A 911 -12.35 -31.45 15.69
N ILE A 912 -11.69 -32.58 15.88
CA ILE A 912 -11.86 -33.81 15.09
C ILE A 912 -12.35 -34.94 16.00
N ILE A 913 -13.32 -35.72 15.50
CA ILE A 913 -13.86 -36.91 16.16
C ILE A 913 -13.73 -38.10 15.21
N GLY A 914 -13.15 -39.21 15.66
CA GLY A 914 -12.99 -40.44 14.87
C GLY A 914 -11.75 -40.46 13.96
N ARG A 915 -10.84 -39.49 14.06
CA ARG A 915 -9.58 -39.42 13.31
C ARG A 915 -8.47 -38.79 14.15
N GLU A 916 -7.25 -39.28 14.00
CA GLU A 916 -6.02 -38.62 14.46
C GLU A 916 -5.00 -38.53 13.31
N ALA A 917 -4.19 -37.47 13.31
CA ALA A 917 -3.26 -37.15 12.23
C ALA A 917 -2.01 -38.06 12.16
N TRP A 918 -1.75 -38.86 13.20
CA TRP A 918 -0.52 -39.65 13.32
C TRP A 918 -0.77 -41.08 13.83
N ALA A 919 -0.01 -42.00 13.24
CA ALA A 919 0.08 -43.44 13.51
C ALA A 919 -1.11 -44.30 13.03
N GLY A 920 -1.12 -44.66 11.74
CA GLY A 920 -1.78 -45.88 11.26
C GLY A 920 -1.09 -47.17 11.76
N ILE A 921 -1.67 -48.35 11.48
CA ILE A 921 -1.26 -49.70 11.95
C ILE A 921 0.25 -50.01 11.75
N ASN A 922 0.96 -49.26 10.89
CA ASN A 922 2.38 -49.43 10.60
C ASN A 922 3.30 -48.25 11.04
N MET A 923 2.84 -47.32 11.90
CA MET A 923 3.62 -46.15 12.36
C MET A 923 4.23 -45.29 11.22
N VAL A 924 3.54 -45.19 10.09
CA VAL A 924 3.84 -44.25 9.01
C VAL A 924 3.14 -42.91 9.30
N HIS A 925 3.61 -41.79 8.74
CA HIS A 925 2.95 -40.47 8.80
C HIS A 925 1.61 -40.43 8.03
N GLU A 926 0.74 -41.40 8.30
CA GLU A 926 -0.61 -41.51 7.77
C GLU A 926 -1.61 -41.34 8.92
N PRO A 927 -2.76 -40.70 8.67
CA PRO A 927 -3.81 -40.57 9.67
C PRO A 927 -4.37 -41.94 10.06
N CYS A 928 -4.82 -42.05 11.32
CA CYS A 928 -5.56 -43.21 11.79
C CYS A 928 -7.00 -42.84 12.11
N PHE A 929 -7.89 -43.80 11.89
CA PHE A 929 -9.33 -43.59 11.94
C PHE A 929 -9.96 -44.58 12.88
N TYR A 930 -11.03 -44.15 13.52
CA TYR A 930 -11.85 -45.03 14.34
C TYR A 930 -12.68 -45.96 13.47
N GLN A 931 -12.76 -47.23 13.86
CA GLN A 931 -13.60 -48.22 13.22
C GLN A 931 -14.51 -48.88 14.27
N GLY A 932 -15.81 -48.63 14.17
CA GLY A 932 -16.76 -49.09 15.17
C GLY A 932 -17.97 -48.18 15.30
N LEU A 933 -18.71 -48.32 16.40
CA LEU A 933 -19.84 -47.46 16.73
C LEU A 933 -19.42 -46.40 17.74
N ILE A 934 -19.82 -45.15 17.52
CA ILE A 934 -19.74 -44.08 18.51
C ILE A 934 -21.14 -43.55 18.80
N GLU A 935 -21.42 -43.35 20.09
CA GLU A 935 -22.66 -42.76 20.60
C GLU A 935 -22.32 -41.67 21.64
N GLU A 936 -23.16 -40.63 21.71
CA GLU A 936 -23.10 -39.52 22.68
C GLU A 936 -21.68 -38.98 22.96
N VAL A 937 -21.07 -38.37 21.94
CA VAL A 937 -19.80 -37.65 22.11
C VAL A 937 -20.06 -36.35 22.85
N LYS A 938 -19.35 -36.13 23.96
CA LYS A 938 -19.49 -34.91 24.76
C LYS A 938 -18.13 -34.28 25.02
N VAL A 939 -18.10 -32.96 24.94
CA VAL A 939 -16.96 -32.14 25.38
C VAL A 939 -17.46 -31.20 26.46
N TRP A 940 -16.76 -31.15 27.58
CA TRP A 940 -17.04 -30.24 28.69
C TRP A 940 -15.92 -29.21 28.82
N GLY A 941 -16.29 -27.94 29.02
CA GLY A 941 -15.36 -26.84 29.29
C GLY A 941 -14.74 -26.85 30.69
N ARG A 942 -14.91 -27.94 31.45
CA ARG A 942 -14.48 -28.11 32.85
C ARG A 942 -14.03 -29.53 33.12
N ALA A 943 -13.27 -29.71 34.21
CA ALA A 943 -12.95 -31.02 34.74
C ALA A 943 -14.15 -31.57 35.51
N LEU A 944 -14.67 -32.73 35.11
CA LEU A 944 -15.74 -33.42 35.84
C LEU A 944 -15.18 -34.15 37.06
N THR A 945 -15.97 -34.24 38.14
CA THR A 945 -15.61 -35.07 39.30
C THR A 945 -15.79 -36.56 39.00
N PRO A 946 -15.17 -37.47 39.78
CA PRO A 946 -15.40 -38.91 39.63
C PRO A 946 -16.89 -39.30 39.72
N GLU A 947 -17.68 -38.62 40.55
CA GLU A 947 -19.12 -38.85 40.67
C GLU A 947 -19.88 -38.44 39.40
N GLU A 948 -19.51 -37.30 38.79
CA GLU A 948 -20.09 -36.84 37.53
C GLU A 948 -19.73 -37.77 36.37
N ILE A 949 -18.46 -38.22 36.29
CA ILE A 949 -18.03 -39.24 35.33
C ILE A 949 -18.78 -40.56 35.53
N GLY A 950 -18.97 -40.97 36.79
CA GLY A 950 -19.77 -42.14 37.14
C GLY A 950 -21.27 -41.97 36.88
N ALA A 951 -21.77 -40.76 36.64
CA ALA A 951 -23.13 -40.52 36.17
C ALA A 951 -23.21 -40.57 34.63
N GLU A 952 -22.21 -40.02 33.94
CA GLU A 952 -22.07 -40.10 32.48
C GLU A 952 -21.93 -41.54 31.96
N ALA A 953 -21.33 -42.43 32.77
CA ALA A 953 -21.13 -43.84 32.43
C ALA A 953 -22.34 -44.76 32.71
N ARG A 954 -23.51 -44.23 33.12
CA ARG A 954 -24.68 -45.06 33.48
C ARG A 954 -25.61 -45.36 32.32
#